data_AF-A0A383W9U5-F1
#
_entry.id   AF-A0A383W9U5-F1
#
_cell.length_a   1.000
_cell.length_b   1.000
_cell.length_c   1.000
_cell.angle_alpha   90.00
_cell.angle_beta   90.00
_cell.angle_gamma   90.00
#
_symmetry.space_group_name_H-M   'P 1'
#
loop_
_entity.id
_entity.type
_entity.pdbx_description
1 polymer ?
#
loop_
_entity_poly.entity_id
_entity_poly.type
_entity_poly.pdbx_seq_one_letter_code
_entity_poly.pdbx_strand_id
1 'polypeptide(L)'
;MEGGRNLTCLSIRSQHIEALPPLPPKLQQLDVTGCCNLHALPALPTTLRELLCAGCAALTPLPSSLSATAASVLSSIDCTRLEGLPQLPPSLVDLRVDRCARFLQLPALPNALTRLDAWGCTALRELPALLESLSRLHCPGCESLKQLPALAHTAITELTCSHCSLLQDLPDMPDSLKQLRAYGLTRVTRLPRLPTQSMHLLCIAETSVSQLTGLPSRVDALRCNGTRIQRLPALESCRSLELADCVHLQQLPEQLPADLCELNCRECSSLQQLPEQLPTGLTSLDCSGCSALKRLPALLPATLERLEVRLEVSNCIALEQLPELPATMKVLRCGRQPWDIGRFAKTVAFFNEPPSPQQLLQALLSVPAKALSGLMQGGSSSSGSSSAQQGAIITLLPASGVPYGVAVTGSAANVVLVTGATGGVGKRVVQQLLAQGRVVRALVRDVDKAKQLLGSLPVAAGGCLQLVAADISQRQTLSPDMFDGVRAVVSCTAVKVQPKEGDTVDRAKYYQGIKFYDPEIVGDTPEAVEFRGLQNVVELAQQQLGLEAGQVILSADEASAARWGALDDVVMGGVSESSMVFSRDGGEDGGAALVFRGRVSTDNSGGFVSVRCKNYEPLLPLAGYEGLALRVKGNGLRYKCIIRTDTNWDGIGYCRSFDTTPGEWQDIFLPFSEFIPVFRARTLRDGTKLDPSGIASIQIMLSKFEYDGELNPAFKTGLVELPITSIRGYLKQPVTPRFVHVSSAGVTRPNRPGINVDQEPPAVKLNDALGGLLTYKLAGEDALRSSGLPYAIVRPTALTEEPAGAPLEIDQGDVIKGKISREDVADLCVSLLQQPAATGVTFEIKSTVPFSQPWAPETPAAARDWAAELAAAGLKRGVTGRTVDGVYTGKQPEAEALKQKAAAV
;
A
#
# COMPACT_ATOMS: atom_id res chain seq x y z
N MET A 1 18.68 -54.09 -40.78
CA MET A 1 18.05 -53.16 -41.73
C MET A 1 18.70 -53.33 -43.10
N GLU A 2 18.08 -54.07 -44.03
CA GLU A 2 18.47 -54.06 -45.45
C GLU A 2 17.72 -52.99 -46.27
N GLY A 3 16.66 -52.40 -45.70
CA GLY A 3 15.98 -51.24 -46.28
C GLY A 3 16.81 -49.97 -46.13
N GLY A 4 17.00 -49.23 -47.23
CA GLY A 4 17.60 -47.90 -47.21
C GLY A 4 18.95 -47.73 -47.90
N ARG A 5 19.53 -48.75 -48.55
CA ARG A 5 20.86 -48.64 -49.23
C ARG A 5 20.96 -47.51 -50.28
N ASN A 6 19.83 -47.01 -50.79
CA ASN A 6 19.75 -45.90 -51.73
C ASN A 6 19.26 -44.56 -51.12
N LEU A 7 19.08 -44.47 -49.79
CA LEU A 7 18.71 -43.23 -49.12
C LEU A 7 19.82 -42.19 -49.28
N THR A 8 19.46 -41.04 -49.84
CA THR A 8 20.34 -39.87 -50.03
C THR A 8 20.04 -38.73 -49.06
N CYS A 9 18.84 -38.68 -48.49
CA CYS A 9 18.44 -37.70 -47.48
C CYS A 9 17.75 -38.42 -46.31
N LEU A 10 18.13 -38.07 -45.09
CA LEU A 10 17.54 -38.57 -43.85
C LEU A 10 17.31 -37.38 -42.93
N SER A 11 16.05 -37.03 -42.70
CA SER A 11 15.64 -36.01 -41.74
C SER A 11 14.85 -36.66 -40.61
N ILE A 12 15.28 -36.37 -39.38
CA ILE A 12 14.75 -36.93 -38.14
C ILE A 12 14.53 -35.77 -37.18
N ARG A 13 13.29 -35.58 -36.72
CA ARG A 13 12.94 -34.58 -35.71
C ARG A 13 12.17 -35.26 -34.59
N SER A 14 12.85 -35.63 -33.52
CA SER A 14 12.23 -36.31 -32.38
C SER A 14 12.98 -36.02 -31.09
N GLN A 15 12.24 -35.64 -30.06
CA GLN A 15 12.80 -35.42 -28.72
C GLN A 15 13.11 -36.73 -27.99
N HIS A 16 12.70 -37.90 -28.52
CA HIS A 16 12.86 -39.19 -27.84
C HIS A 16 14.03 -40.03 -28.35
N ILE A 17 14.71 -39.58 -29.41
CA ILE A 17 15.80 -40.36 -30.00
C ILE A 17 17.09 -40.10 -29.22
N GLU A 18 17.59 -41.15 -28.58
CA GLU A 18 18.84 -41.12 -27.80
C GLU A 18 20.07 -41.56 -28.61
N ALA A 19 19.87 -42.40 -29.64
CA ALA A 19 20.92 -42.91 -30.51
C ALA A 19 20.40 -43.23 -31.92
N LEU A 20 21.28 -43.18 -32.92
CA LEU A 20 20.98 -43.57 -34.30
C LEU A 20 21.70 -44.89 -34.67
N PRO A 21 21.06 -45.75 -35.47
CA PRO A 21 21.72 -46.91 -36.05
C PRO A 21 22.75 -46.48 -37.13
N PRO A 22 23.59 -47.40 -37.63
CA PRO A 22 24.50 -47.11 -38.73
C PRO A 22 23.81 -46.45 -39.93
N LEU A 23 24.41 -45.38 -40.45
CA LEU A 23 23.83 -44.57 -41.52
C LEU A 23 23.97 -45.24 -42.89
N PRO A 24 23.02 -45.00 -43.83
CA PRO A 24 23.13 -45.49 -45.20
C PRO A 24 24.40 -44.97 -45.90
N PRO A 25 25.11 -45.83 -46.67
CA PRO A 25 26.42 -45.47 -47.26
C PRO A 25 26.35 -44.45 -48.39
N LYS A 26 25.16 -44.19 -48.97
CA LYS A 26 24.94 -43.20 -50.04
C LYS A 26 24.32 -41.88 -49.54
N LEU A 27 24.21 -41.70 -48.22
CA LEU A 27 23.57 -40.54 -47.63
C LEU A 27 24.34 -39.27 -47.97
N GLN A 28 23.64 -38.26 -48.47
CA GLN A 28 24.18 -36.94 -48.82
C GLN A 28 23.72 -35.86 -47.84
N GLN A 29 22.55 -36.01 -47.22
CA GLN A 29 22.04 -35.07 -46.22
C GLN A 29 21.57 -35.81 -44.98
N LEU A 30 22.06 -35.37 -43.82
CA LEU A 30 21.61 -35.80 -42.51
C LEU A 30 21.10 -34.59 -41.73
N ASP A 31 19.80 -34.55 -41.47
CA ASP A 31 19.15 -33.55 -40.62
C ASP A 31 18.59 -34.23 -39.36
N VAL A 32 19.19 -33.94 -38.21
CA VAL A 32 18.74 -34.43 -36.89
C VAL A 32 18.27 -33.27 -36.00
N THR A 33 17.89 -32.14 -36.62
CA THR A 33 17.52 -30.92 -35.91
C THR A 33 16.41 -31.18 -34.86
N GLY A 34 16.62 -30.69 -33.64
CA GLY A 34 15.69 -30.81 -32.52
C GLY A 34 15.71 -32.16 -31.81
N CYS A 35 16.65 -33.06 -32.13
CA CYS A 35 16.86 -34.30 -31.39
C CYS A 35 17.59 -34.05 -30.07
N CYS A 36 16.91 -33.42 -29.11
CA CYS A 36 17.51 -32.90 -27.88
C CYS A 36 18.15 -33.96 -26.97
N ASN A 37 17.71 -35.22 -27.06
CA ASN A 37 18.24 -36.35 -26.29
C ASN A 37 19.31 -37.18 -27.03
N LEU A 38 19.67 -36.82 -28.26
CA LEU A 38 20.66 -37.56 -29.04
C LEU A 38 22.07 -37.31 -28.50
N HIS A 39 22.69 -38.36 -27.95
CA HIS A 39 23.99 -38.25 -27.26
C HIS A 39 25.20 -38.23 -28.20
N ALA A 40 25.13 -38.96 -29.32
CA ALA A 40 26.21 -39.12 -30.28
C ALA A 40 25.67 -39.45 -31.68
N LEU A 41 26.44 -39.10 -32.71
CA LEU A 41 26.20 -39.57 -34.08
C LEU A 41 27.07 -40.79 -34.39
N PRO A 42 26.54 -41.79 -35.13
CA PRO A 42 27.34 -42.89 -35.67
C PRO A 42 28.33 -42.38 -36.73
N ALA A 43 29.20 -43.26 -37.24
CA ALA A 43 30.13 -42.92 -38.30
C ALA A 43 29.40 -42.34 -39.54
N LEU A 44 29.90 -41.19 -40.01
CA LEU A 44 29.32 -40.44 -41.12
C LEU A 44 29.86 -40.98 -42.46
N PRO A 45 29.00 -41.16 -43.49
CA PRO A 45 29.43 -41.65 -44.80
C PRO A 45 30.20 -40.57 -45.57
N THR A 46 31.16 -40.99 -46.40
CA THR A 46 32.00 -40.07 -47.19
C THR A 46 31.21 -39.26 -48.22
N THR A 47 30.02 -39.73 -48.62
CA THR A 47 29.12 -39.03 -49.55
C THR A 47 28.35 -37.86 -48.94
N LEU A 48 28.41 -37.68 -47.61
CA LEU A 48 27.65 -36.65 -46.90
C LEU A 48 28.09 -35.24 -47.34
N ARG A 49 27.12 -34.41 -47.72
CA ARG A 49 27.27 -33.02 -48.18
C ARG A 49 26.74 -32.01 -47.16
N GLU A 50 25.73 -32.39 -46.38
CA GLU A 50 25.10 -31.53 -45.39
C GLU A 50 24.88 -32.28 -44.08
N LEU A 51 25.34 -31.69 -42.97
CA LEU A 51 25.07 -32.16 -41.62
C LEU A 51 24.37 -31.04 -40.82
N LEU A 52 23.09 -31.26 -40.51
CA LEU A 52 22.28 -30.35 -39.71
C LEU A 52 21.92 -31.04 -38.39
N CYS A 53 22.43 -30.54 -37.27
CA CYS A 53 22.18 -31.09 -35.94
C CYS A 53 21.79 -30.00 -34.94
N ALA A 54 21.11 -28.96 -35.41
CA ALA A 54 20.71 -27.86 -34.56
C ALA A 54 19.77 -28.31 -33.41
N GLY A 55 19.93 -27.77 -32.20
CA GLY A 55 19.09 -28.12 -31.04
C GLY A 55 19.33 -29.52 -30.45
N CYS A 56 20.42 -30.19 -30.81
CA CYS A 56 20.81 -31.47 -30.20
C CYS A 56 21.55 -31.23 -28.87
N ALA A 57 20.82 -30.79 -27.84
CA ALA A 57 21.39 -30.36 -26.56
C ALA A 57 22.21 -31.44 -25.82
N ALA A 58 21.91 -32.74 -26.02
CA ALA A 58 22.62 -33.84 -25.39
C ALA A 58 23.92 -34.27 -26.11
N LEU A 59 24.20 -33.74 -27.30
CA LEU A 59 25.32 -34.13 -28.16
C LEU A 59 26.65 -33.67 -27.57
N THR A 60 27.62 -34.59 -27.42
CA THR A 60 28.87 -34.31 -26.68
C THR A 60 30.16 -34.46 -27.49
N PRO A 61 30.25 -35.39 -28.46
CA PRO A 61 31.11 -35.11 -29.60
C PRO A 61 30.49 -35.48 -30.96
N LEU A 62 30.85 -34.72 -32.00
CA LEU A 62 30.71 -35.17 -33.38
C LEU A 62 31.78 -36.22 -33.71
N PRO A 63 31.46 -37.21 -34.56
CA PRO A 63 32.37 -38.31 -34.87
C PRO A 63 33.54 -37.86 -35.72
N SER A 64 34.73 -38.42 -35.47
CA SER A 64 35.97 -38.10 -36.22
C SER A 64 35.88 -38.39 -37.71
N SER A 65 34.97 -39.27 -38.14
CA SER A 65 34.65 -39.54 -39.55
C SER A 65 34.21 -38.29 -40.33
N LEU A 66 33.81 -37.21 -39.65
CA LEU A 66 33.43 -35.94 -40.26
C LEU A 66 34.50 -35.39 -41.22
N SER A 67 35.79 -35.57 -40.89
CA SER A 67 36.91 -35.06 -41.71
C SER A 67 37.02 -35.74 -43.07
N ALA A 68 36.47 -36.95 -43.22
CA ALA A 68 36.49 -37.74 -44.46
C ALA A 68 35.23 -37.55 -45.33
N THR A 69 34.31 -36.68 -44.91
CA THR A 69 33.08 -36.40 -45.66
C THR A 69 33.30 -35.37 -46.77
N ALA A 70 32.34 -35.29 -47.70
CA ALA A 70 32.24 -34.24 -48.71
C ALA A 70 31.38 -33.05 -48.23
N ALA A 71 31.27 -32.83 -46.91
CA ALA A 71 30.33 -31.87 -46.36
C ALA A 71 30.73 -30.45 -46.76
N SER A 72 29.79 -29.71 -47.34
CA SER A 72 29.92 -28.29 -47.65
C SER A 72 29.23 -27.41 -46.60
N VAL A 73 28.26 -27.97 -45.85
CA VAL A 73 27.53 -27.28 -44.78
C VAL A 73 27.55 -28.10 -43.50
N LEU A 74 27.94 -27.47 -42.40
CA LEU A 74 27.87 -28.03 -41.05
C LEU A 74 27.14 -27.05 -40.13
N SER A 75 26.00 -27.47 -39.59
CA SER A 75 25.22 -26.69 -38.62
C SER A 75 25.04 -27.48 -37.33
N SER A 76 25.67 -27.00 -36.25
CA SER A 76 25.57 -27.55 -34.89
C SER A 76 25.02 -26.50 -33.92
N ILE A 77 24.07 -25.69 -34.37
CA ILE A 77 23.48 -24.59 -33.59
C ILE A 77 22.81 -25.14 -32.33
N ASP A 78 22.93 -24.47 -31.18
CA ASP A 78 22.27 -24.81 -29.91
C ASP A 78 22.59 -26.22 -29.39
N CYS A 79 23.78 -26.73 -29.72
CA CYS A 79 24.34 -27.96 -29.16
C CYS A 79 25.08 -27.62 -27.86
N THR A 80 24.31 -27.37 -26.79
CA THR A 80 24.81 -26.77 -25.55
C THR A 80 25.86 -27.59 -24.79
N ARG A 81 25.94 -28.91 -25.03
CA ARG A 81 26.96 -29.80 -24.45
C ARG A 81 28.19 -30.04 -25.34
N LEU A 82 28.21 -29.51 -26.56
CA LEU A 82 29.34 -29.67 -27.48
C LEU A 82 30.51 -28.82 -27.00
N GLU A 83 31.63 -29.46 -26.67
CA GLU A 83 32.84 -28.77 -26.17
C GLU A 83 33.79 -28.31 -27.29
N GLY A 84 33.68 -28.90 -28.48
CA GLY A 84 34.49 -28.59 -29.66
C GLY A 84 34.06 -29.39 -30.88
N LEU A 85 34.73 -29.15 -32.02
CA LEU A 85 34.55 -29.94 -33.25
C LEU A 85 35.77 -30.84 -33.51
N PRO A 86 35.58 -32.03 -34.13
CA PRO A 86 36.69 -32.77 -34.71
C PRO A 86 37.24 -32.04 -35.94
N GLN A 87 38.30 -32.59 -36.55
CA GLN A 87 38.84 -32.05 -37.81
C GLN A 87 37.75 -31.91 -38.88
N LEU A 88 37.73 -30.77 -39.55
CA LEU A 88 36.70 -30.40 -40.52
C LEU A 88 37.03 -30.93 -41.92
N PRO A 89 36.02 -31.23 -42.75
CA PRO A 89 36.26 -31.67 -44.12
C PRO A 89 36.79 -30.50 -44.98
N PRO A 90 37.70 -30.77 -45.93
CA PRO A 90 38.32 -29.72 -46.75
C PRO A 90 37.33 -29.00 -47.69
N SER A 91 36.18 -29.62 -47.96
CA SER A 91 35.10 -29.07 -48.78
C SER A 91 34.16 -28.10 -48.05
N LEU A 92 34.35 -27.89 -46.74
CA LEU A 92 33.39 -27.13 -45.93
C LEU A 92 33.41 -25.64 -46.31
N VAL A 93 32.23 -25.11 -46.65
CA VAL A 93 32.04 -23.71 -47.10
C VAL A 93 31.29 -22.88 -46.05
N ASP A 94 30.34 -23.47 -45.33
CA ASP A 94 29.48 -22.83 -44.32
C ASP A 94 29.54 -23.62 -43.00
N LEU A 95 30.08 -22.98 -41.95
CA LEU A 95 30.18 -23.53 -40.60
C LEU A 95 29.36 -22.69 -39.62
N ARG A 96 28.40 -23.33 -38.95
CA ARG A 96 27.56 -22.70 -37.92
C ARG A 96 27.58 -23.48 -36.61
N VAL A 97 28.01 -22.83 -35.55
CA VAL A 97 28.11 -23.39 -34.18
C VAL A 97 27.45 -22.47 -33.14
N ASP A 98 26.47 -21.66 -33.56
CA ASP A 98 25.82 -20.69 -32.68
C ASP A 98 25.25 -21.34 -31.41
N ARG A 99 25.31 -20.65 -30.27
CA ARG A 99 24.77 -21.04 -28.95
C ARG A 99 25.32 -22.36 -28.40
N CYS A 100 26.51 -22.77 -28.80
CA CYS A 100 27.22 -23.88 -28.17
C CYS A 100 27.91 -23.39 -26.88
N ALA A 101 27.17 -23.34 -25.77
CA ALA A 101 27.62 -22.69 -24.53
C ALA A 101 28.89 -23.28 -23.89
N ARG A 102 29.19 -24.57 -24.13
CA ARG A 102 30.43 -25.23 -23.63
C ARG A 102 31.57 -25.26 -24.65
N PHE A 103 31.39 -24.66 -25.81
CA PHE A 103 32.33 -24.74 -26.91
C PHE A 103 33.58 -23.92 -26.62
N LEU A 104 34.73 -24.58 -26.46
CA LEU A 104 35.95 -23.94 -25.96
C LEU A 104 36.80 -23.33 -27.08
N GLN A 105 36.91 -24.03 -28.21
CA GLN A 105 37.78 -23.67 -29.34
C GLN A 105 37.34 -24.35 -30.64
N LEU A 106 37.62 -23.70 -31.77
CA LEU A 106 37.47 -24.28 -33.12
C LEU A 106 38.75 -25.02 -33.55
N PRO A 107 38.66 -26.11 -34.32
CA PRO A 107 39.81 -26.72 -34.99
C PRO A 107 40.33 -25.82 -36.13
N ALA A 108 41.41 -26.23 -36.79
CA ALA A 108 41.90 -25.56 -37.99
C ALA A 108 40.79 -25.48 -39.06
N LEU A 109 40.60 -24.29 -39.63
CA LEU A 109 39.55 -24.04 -40.62
C LEU A 109 40.02 -24.46 -42.03
N PRO A 110 39.13 -25.01 -42.87
CA PRO A 110 39.49 -25.42 -44.24
C PRO A 110 39.52 -24.23 -45.21
N ASN A 111 40.36 -24.32 -46.25
CA ASN A 111 40.56 -23.27 -47.26
C ASN A 111 39.31 -22.90 -48.08
N ALA A 112 38.29 -23.76 -48.12
CA ALA A 112 37.05 -23.49 -48.83
C ALA A 112 36.05 -22.67 -48.00
N LEU A 113 36.34 -22.42 -46.70
CA LEU A 113 35.38 -21.80 -45.79
C LEU A 113 35.18 -20.33 -46.14
N THR A 114 33.92 -19.95 -46.36
CA THR A 114 33.50 -18.58 -46.68
C THR A 114 32.67 -17.95 -45.58
N ARG A 115 31.97 -18.76 -44.76
CA ARG A 115 31.12 -18.32 -43.66
C ARG A 115 31.46 -19.06 -42.37
N LEU A 116 31.67 -18.30 -41.30
CA LEU A 116 31.80 -18.80 -39.94
C LEU A 116 30.86 -18.05 -38.99
N ASP A 117 29.84 -18.76 -38.49
CA ASP A 117 28.88 -18.26 -37.50
C ASP A 117 29.08 -19.01 -36.17
N ALA A 118 29.37 -18.27 -35.11
CA ALA A 118 29.67 -18.76 -33.77
C ALA A 118 29.02 -17.88 -32.68
N TRP A 119 27.87 -17.25 -32.95
CA TRP A 119 27.21 -16.38 -31.98
C TRP A 119 26.86 -17.14 -30.70
N GLY A 120 27.29 -16.65 -29.54
CA GLY A 120 26.73 -17.06 -28.25
C GLY A 120 27.43 -18.29 -27.71
N CYS A 121 28.60 -18.61 -28.24
CA CYS A 121 29.54 -19.54 -27.67
C CYS A 121 30.24 -18.86 -26.49
N THR A 122 29.55 -18.74 -25.36
CA THR A 122 30.02 -17.95 -24.21
C THR A 122 31.34 -18.46 -23.62
N ALA A 123 31.65 -19.76 -23.77
CA ALA A 123 32.91 -20.36 -23.34
C ALA A 123 34.04 -20.30 -24.37
N LEU A 124 33.79 -19.80 -25.60
CA LEU A 124 34.79 -19.76 -26.68
C LEU A 124 35.91 -18.78 -26.31
N ARG A 125 37.14 -19.30 -26.19
CA ARG A 125 38.27 -18.53 -25.67
C ARG A 125 39.09 -17.85 -26.77
N GLU A 126 39.20 -18.51 -27.92
CA GLU A 126 39.99 -18.07 -29.06
C GLU A 126 39.40 -18.56 -30.38
N LEU A 127 39.70 -17.84 -31.46
CA LEU A 127 39.45 -18.27 -32.83
C LEU A 127 40.78 -18.68 -33.48
N PRO A 128 40.79 -19.72 -34.33
CA PRO A 128 41.96 -20.12 -35.11
C PRO A 128 42.33 -19.03 -36.13
N ALA A 129 43.50 -19.17 -36.76
CA ALA A 129 43.90 -18.32 -37.87
C ALA A 129 42.85 -18.36 -38.98
N LEU A 130 42.43 -17.18 -39.45
CA LEU A 130 41.43 -17.04 -40.50
C LEU A 130 42.11 -16.96 -41.87
N LEU A 131 41.39 -17.41 -42.89
CA LEU A 131 41.90 -17.59 -44.25
C LEU A 131 41.36 -16.50 -45.19
N GLU A 132 42.04 -16.29 -46.31
CA GLU A 132 41.69 -15.28 -47.31
C GLU A 132 40.31 -15.50 -47.94
N SER A 133 39.83 -16.75 -47.97
CA SER A 133 38.53 -17.14 -48.51
C SER A 133 37.33 -16.66 -47.68
N LEU A 134 37.55 -16.28 -46.41
CA LEU A 134 36.47 -15.97 -45.48
C LEU A 134 35.84 -14.61 -45.80
N SER A 135 34.54 -14.60 -46.09
CA SER A 135 33.79 -13.39 -46.42
C SER A 135 32.88 -12.91 -45.27
N ARG A 136 32.46 -13.82 -44.38
CA ARG A 136 31.63 -13.50 -43.21
C ARG A 136 32.16 -14.15 -41.95
N LEU A 137 32.31 -13.34 -40.90
CA LEU A 137 32.61 -13.78 -39.54
C LEU A 137 31.61 -13.20 -38.55
N HIS A 138 30.77 -14.05 -37.97
CA HIS A 138 29.81 -13.66 -36.93
C HIS A 138 30.10 -14.40 -35.63
N CYS A 139 30.55 -13.68 -34.60
CA CYS A 139 30.81 -14.22 -33.27
C CYS A 139 30.30 -13.32 -32.11
N PRO A 140 29.09 -12.72 -32.18
CA PRO A 140 28.58 -11.96 -31.04
C PRO A 140 28.34 -12.85 -29.81
N GLY A 141 28.34 -12.30 -28.61
CA GLY A 141 28.08 -13.01 -27.35
C GLY A 141 29.12 -14.05 -26.97
N CYS A 142 30.33 -14.01 -27.56
CA CYS A 142 31.45 -14.85 -27.15
C CYS A 142 32.16 -14.20 -25.95
N GLU A 143 31.53 -14.26 -24.78
CA GLU A 143 31.97 -13.53 -23.58
C GLU A 143 33.39 -13.90 -23.12
N SER A 144 33.83 -15.14 -23.35
CA SER A 144 35.19 -15.59 -23.00
C SER A 144 36.28 -15.21 -24.02
N LEU A 145 35.91 -14.66 -25.18
CA LEU A 145 36.83 -14.36 -26.27
C LEU A 145 37.65 -13.12 -25.93
N LYS A 146 38.97 -13.29 -25.80
CA LYS A 146 39.88 -12.21 -25.36
C LYS A 146 40.42 -11.36 -26.50
N GLN A 147 40.62 -11.96 -27.68
CA GLN A 147 41.22 -11.34 -28.85
C GLN A 147 40.63 -11.94 -30.13
N LEU A 148 40.57 -11.15 -31.20
CA LEU A 148 40.34 -11.64 -32.56
C LEU A 148 41.69 -11.88 -33.25
N PRO A 149 41.77 -12.89 -34.15
CA PRO A 149 42.95 -13.09 -35.00
C PRO A 149 43.13 -11.92 -35.97
N ALA A 150 44.30 -11.82 -36.59
CA ALA A 150 44.53 -10.81 -37.63
C ALA A 150 43.49 -10.94 -38.76
N LEU A 151 42.88 -9.81 -39.16
CA LEU A 151 41.82 -9.79 -40.16
C LEU A 151 42.24 -9.07 -41.46
N ALA A 152 43.30 -8.27 -41.43
CA ALA A 152 43.70 -7.40 -42.55
C ALA A 152 43.98 -8.17 -43.86
N HIS A 153 44.41 -9.43 -43.80
CA HIS A 153 44.67 -10.28 -44.97
C HIS A 153 43.44 -11.01 -45.51
N THR A 154 42.28 -10.89 -44.84
CA THR A 154 41.08 -11.64 -45.21
C THR A 154 40.21 -10.90 -46.24
N ALA A 155 39.27 -11.60 -46.88
CA ALA A 155 38.26 -11.00 -47.76
C ALA A 155 36.92 -10.71 -47.04
N ILE A 156 36.95 -10.51 -45.72
CA ILE A 156 35.74 -10.31 -44.92
C ILE A 156 35.00 -9.04 -45.37
N THR A 157 33.73 -9.18 -45.71
CA THR A 157 32.82 -8.08 -46.04
C THR A 157 31.87 -7.75 -44.89
N GLU A 158 31.58 -8.72 -44.02
CA GLU A 158 30.68 -8.61 -42.88
C GLU A 158 31.32 -9.21 -41.61
N LEU A 159 31.53 -8.35 -40.60
CA LEU A 159 32.07 -8.74 -39.30
C LEU A 159 31.10 -8.35 -38.18
N THR A 160 30.72 -9.33 -37.35
CA THR A 160 29.95 -9.08 -36.12
C THR A 160 30.65 -9.69 -34.91
N CYS A 161 30.99 -8.89 -33.92
CA CYS A 161 31.68 -9.32 -32.69
C CYS A 161 31.13 -8.65 -31.42
N SER A 162 29.82 -8.37 -31.39
CA SER A 162 29.15 -7.67 -30.28
C SER A 162 29.05 -8.47 -28.98
N HIS A 163 28.93 -7.81 -27.82
CA HIS A 163 28.78 -8.44 -26.49
C HIS A 163 29.91 -9.44 -26.13
N CYS A 164 31.10 -9.28 -26.69
CA CYS A 164 32.30 -10.01 -26.28
C CYS A 164 32.99 -9.24 -25.15
N SER A 165 32.51 -9.40 -23.92
CA SER A 165 32.87 -8.57 -22.75
C SER A 165 34.35 -8.62 -22.34
N LEU A 166 35.07 -9.70 -22.67
CA LEU A 166 36.51 -9.83 -22.41
C LEU A 166 37.41 -9.36 -23.58
N LEU A 167 36.84 -9.03 -24.74
CA LEU A 167 37.58 -8.62 -25.92
C LEU A 167 38.29 -7.29 -25.65
N GLN A 168 39.62 -7.32 -25.63
CA GLN A 168 40.43 -6.18 -25.20
C GLN A 168 40.51 -5.09 -26.27
N ASP A 169 40.78 -5.49 -27.52
CA ASP A 169 40.96 -4.60 -28.67
C ASP A 169 40.40 -5.24 -29.95
N LEU A 170 40.21 -4.40 -30.97
CA LEU A 170 39.86 -4.84 -32.32
C LEU A 170 41.12 -4.79 -33.23
N PRO A 171 41.39 -5.83 -34.03
CA PRO A 171 42.49 -5.84 -34.99
C PRO A 171 42.17 -4.93 -36.19
N ASP A 172 43.21 -4.60 -36.98
CA ASP A 172 43.04 -3.86 -38.23
C ASP A 172 42.11 -4.60 -39.19
N MET A 173 41.19 -3.84 -39.79
CA MET A 173 40.15 -4.36 -40.66
C MET A 173 40.66 -4.51 -42.11
N PRO A 174 40.18 -5.50 -42.87
CA PRO A 174 40.51 -5.64 -44.29
C PRO A 174 39.82 -4.55 -45.13
N ASP A 175 40.45 -4.16 -46.23
CA ASP A 175 39.91 -3.13 -47.15
C ASP A 175 38.58 -3.55 -47.82
N SER A 176 38.26 -4.86 -47.82
CA SER A 176 36.99 -5.40 -48.33
C SER A 176 35.79 -5.18 -47.41
N LEU A 177 36.01 -4.72 -46.17
CA LEU A 177 34.97 -4.68 -45.14
C LEU A 177 33.90 -3.63 -45.48
N LYS A 178 32.64 -4.09 -45.58
CA LYS A 178 31.48 -3.22 -45.87
C LYS A 178 30.61 -2.97 -44.65
N GLN A 179 30.57 -3.92 -43.71
CA GLN A 179 29.75 -3.86 -42.52
C GLN A 179 30.51 -4.34 -41.28
N LEU A 180 30.55 -3.49 -40.25
CA LEU A 180 31.09 -3.80 -38.93
C LEU A 180 30.03 -3.60 -37.85
N ARG A 181 29.77 -4.65 -37.07
CA ARG A 181 28.92 -4.63 -35.88
C ARG A 181 29.74 -5.05 -34.66
N ALA A 182 30.12 -4.07 -33.85
CA ALA A 182 30.99 -4.25 -32.70
C ALA A 182 30.47 -3.39 -31.55
N TYR A 183 29.37 -3.82 -30.93
CA TYR A 183 28.75 -3.11 -29.81
C TYR A 183 28.74 -3.92 -28.51
N GLY A 184 28.68 -3.26 -27.36
CA GLY A 184 28.76 -3.90 -26.05
C GLY A 184 30.18 -4.40 -25.71
N LEU A 185 31.20 -3.75 -26.29
CA LEU A 185 32.63 -4.07 -26.09
C LEU A 185 33.24 -3.11 -25.08
N THR A 186 32.94 -3.33 -23.80
CA THR A 186 33.27 -2.39 -22.72
C THR A 186 34.77 -2.20 -22.48
N ARG A 187 35.63 -3.11 -22.93
CA ARG A 187 37.09 -3.01 -22.79
C ARG A 187 37.79 -2.34 -23.98
N VAL A 188 37.12 -2.24 -25.13
CA VAL A 188 37.66 -1.59 -26.32
C VAL A 188 37.66 -0.08 -26.11
N THR A 189 38.84 0.53 -26.14
CA THR A 189 39.03 1.98 -25.86
C THR A 189 39.39 2.80 -27.09
N ARG A 190 39.73 2.16 -28.22
CA ARG A 190 40.13 2.83 -29.46
C ARG A 190 39.52 2.13 -30.67
N LEU A 191 39.36 2.87 -31.77
CA LEU A 191 38.98 2.30 -33.06
C LEU A 191 40.16 1.57 -33.72
N PRO A 192 39.92 0.46 -34.45
CA PRO A 192 40.92 -0.16 -35.31
C PRO A 192 41.17 0.69 -36.57
N ARG A 193 42.19 0.35 -37.36
CA ARG A 193 42.28 0.87 -38.74
C ARG A 193 41.06 0.37 -39.52
N LEU A 194 40.27 1.32 -40.02
CA LEU A 194 39.10 1.07 -40.86
C LEU A 194 39.44 1.25 -42.34
N PRO A 195 38.65 0.65 -43.25
CA PRO A 195 38.79 0.87 -44.69
C PRO A 195 38.60 2.35 -45.06
N THR A 196 39.30 2.81 -46.09
CA THR A 196 39.19 4.19 -46.59
C THR A 196 38.09 4.38 -47.64
N GLN A 197 37.51 3.29 -48.17
CA GLN A 197 36.41 3.30 -49.13
C GLN A 197 35.04 3.32 -48.44
N SER A 198 33.95 3.42 -49.23
CA SER A 198 32.58 3.49 -48.73
C SER A 198 32.20 2.24 -47.93
N MET A 199 31.86 2.44 -46.65
CA MET A 199 31.24 1.41 -45.81
C MET A 199 29.72 1.60 -45.77
N HIS A 200 28.97 0.51 -45.76
CA HIS A 200 27.51 0.58 -45.58
C HIS A 200 27.12 0.78 -44.11
N LEU A 201 27.82 0.11 -43.18
CA LEU A 201 27.49 0.17 -41.76
C LEU A 201 28.74 0.10 -40.90
N LEU A 202 28.88 1.07 -40.01
CA LEU A 202 29.85 1.04 -38.92
C LEU A 202 29.13 1.21 -37.58
N CYS A 203 29.14 0.16 -36.76
CA CYS A 203 28.53 0.18 -35.43
C CYS A 203 29.57 -0.15 -34.35
N ILE A 204 29.85 0.84 -33.48
CA ILE A 204 30.81 0.80 -32.37
C ILE A 204 30.12 1.23 -31.06
N ALA A 205 28.86 0.84 -30.85
CA ALA A 205 28.05 1.29 -29.72
C ALA A 205 28.43 0.59 -28.38
N GLU A 206 28.10 1.20 -27.25
CA GLU A 206 28.32 0.64 -25.90
C GLU A 206 29.79 0.20 -25.68
N THR A 207 30.74 1.04 -26.11
CA THR A 207 32.18 0.83 -25.95
C THR A 207 32.82 1.93 -25.11
N SER A 208 34.06 1.71 -24.68
CA SER A 208 34.83 2.71 -23.93
C SER A 208 35.57 3.71 -24.83
N VAL A 209 35.29 3.72 -26.14
CA VAL A 209 35.93 4.60 -27.13
C VAL A 209 35.62 6.06 -26.80
N SER A 210 36.67 6.87 -26.65
CA SER A 210 36.58 8.30 -26.33
C SER A 210 36.91 9.22 -27.51
N GLN A 211 37.53 8.69 -28.57
CA GLN A 211 37.89 9.41 -29.78
C GLN A 211 37.67 8.54 -31.02
N LEU A 212 37.08 9.13 -32.07
CA LEU A 212 36.80 8.44 -33.33
C LEU A 212 37.84 8.80 -34.40
N THR A 213 39.12 8.66 -34.07
CA THR A 213 40.22 8.92 -35.01
C THR A 213 40.28 7.84 -36.09
N GLY A 214 40.40 8.24 -37.37
CA GLY A 214 40.50 7.28 -38.48
C GLY A 214 39.17 6.72 -38.97
N LEU A 215 38.05 7.42 -38.72
CA LEU A 215 36.77 7.11 -39.34
C LEU A 215 36.83 7.25 -40.87
N PRO A 216 36.10 6.42 -41.64
CA PRO A 216 35.95 6.62 -43.08
C PRO A 216 35.21 7.93 -43.34
N SER A 217 35.59 8.67 -44.37
CA SER A 217 34.89 9.91 -44.73
C SER A 217 33.49 9.66 -45.29
N ARG A 218 33.20 8.44 -45.76
CA ARG A 218 31.92 8.04 -46.35
C ARG A 218 31.39 6.75 -45.73
N VAL A 219 30.28 6.83 -45.02
CA VAL A 219 29.62 5.68 -44.38
C VAL A 219 28.10 5.84 -44.47
N ASP A 220 27.36 4.90 -45.05
CA ASP A 220 25.90 5.07 -45.18
C ASP A 220 25.20 5.17 -43.80
N ALA A 221 25.62 4.36 -42.82
CA ALA A 221 25.11 4.40 -41.45
C ALA A 221 26.23 4.28 -40.39
N LEU A 222 26.32 5.26 -39.50
CA LEU A 222 27.25 5.29 -38.36
C LEU A 222 26.48 5.18 -37.04
N ARG A 223 26.79 4.17 -36.23
CA ARG A 223 26.15 3.92 -34.92
C ARG A 223 27.19 3.88 -33.81
N CYS A 224 27.22 4.92 -32.98
CA CYS A 224 28.16 5.08 -31.88
C CYS A 224 27.46 5.30 -30.53
N ASN A 225 26.24 4.78 -30.36
CA ASN A 225 25.44 4.95 -29.14
C ASN A 225 26.22 4.52 -27.89
N GLY A 226 26.05 5.18 -26.74
CA GLY A 226 26.63 4.76 -25.47
C GLY A 226 28.17 4.77 -25.41
N THR A 227 28.84 5.53 -26.29
CA THR A 227 30.30 5.68 -26.28
C THR A 227 30.74 6.87 -25.41
N ARG A 228 32.04 6.98 -25.12
CA ARG A 228 32.62 8.08 -24.33
C ARG A 228 33.13 9.25 -25.18
N ILE A 229 32.65 9.36 -26.42
CA ILE A 229 33.09 10.39 -27.35
C ILE A 229 32.68 11.77 -26.85
N GLN A 230 33.59 12.74 -26.97
CA GLN A 230 33.29 14.13 -26.62
C GLN A 230 32.90 14.97 -27.83
N ARG A 231 33.37 14.58 -29.03
CA ARG A 231 33.12 15.26 -30.30
C ARG A 231 33.01 14.22 -31.42
N LEU A 232 32.17 14.52 -32.40
CA LEU A 232 32.08 13.76 -33.65
C LEU A 232 32.95 14.45 -34.73
N PRO A 233 33.84 13.74 -35.45
CA PRO A 233 34.56 14.31 -36.58
C PRO A 233 33.62 14.57 -37.78
N ALA A 234 34.05 15.44 -38.70
CA ALA A 234 33.30 15.71 -39.92
C ALA A 234 33.26 14.47 -40.83
N LEU A 235 32.11 14.23 -41.47
CA LEU A 235 31.89 13.17 -42.44
C LEU A 235 31.46 13.82 -43.77
N GLU A 236 31.93 13.29 -44.91
CA GLU A 236 31.51 13.76 -46.23
C GLU A 236 30.10 13.26 -46.59
N SER A 237 29.78 12.03 -46.20
CA SER A 237 28.51 11.36 -46.54
C SER A 237 28.10 10.41 -45.42
N CYS A 238 26.86 10.56 -44.96
CA CYS A 238 26.22 9.65 -44.01
C CYS A 238 24.71 9.84 -44.03
N ARG A 239 23.95 8.77 -44.29
CA ARG A 239 22.47 8.81 -44.35
C ARG A 239 21.82 8.63 -42.98
N SER A 240 22.43 7.86 -42.08
CA SER A 240 21.89 7.60 -40.73
C SER A 240 22.98 7.69 -39.67
N LEU A 241 22.81 8.61 -38.72
CA LEU A 241 23.76 8.88 -37.64
C LEU A 241 23.09 8.63 -36.28
N GLU A 242 23.47 7.55 -35.62
CA GLU A 242 22.98 7.16 -34.29
C GLU A 242 24.05 7.38 -33.23
N LEU A 243 23.76 8.28 -32.28
CA LEU A 243 24.63 8.75 -31.20
C LEU A 243 23.92 8.71 -29.83
N ALA A 244 22.85 7.94 -29.69
CA ALA A 244 22.07 7.89 -28.45
C ALA A 244 22.93 7.51 -27.22
N ASP A 245 22.61 8.00 -26.03
CA ASP A 245 23.31 7.74 -24.77
C ASP A 245 24.81 8.14 -24.76
N CYS A 246 25.26 8.97 -25.70
CA CYS A 246 26.63 9.53 -25.67
C CYS A 246 26.70 10.70 -24.67
N VAL A 247 26.62 10.38 -23.38
CA VAL A 247 26.49 11.37 -22.28
C VAL A 247 27.64 12.38 -22.20
N HIS A 248 28.79 12.09 -22.78
CA HIS A 248 29.97 12.99 -22.82
C HIS A 248 30.06 13.83 -24.10
N LEU A 249 29.19 13.60 -25.09
CA LEU A 249 29.19 14.32 -26.36
C LEU A 249 28.81 15.77 -26.11
N GLN A 250 29.74 16.70 -26.34
CA GLN A 250 29.52 18.12 -26.09
C GLN A 250 29.02 18.85 -27.33
N GLN A 251 29.52 18.47 -28.52
CA GLN A 251 29.30 19.19 -29.77
C GLN A 251 29.29 18.22 -30.97
N LEU A 252 28.38 18.48 -31.91
CA LEU A 252 28.39 17.96 -33.28
C LEU A 252 29.22 18.90 -34.19
N PRO A 253 29.72 18.43 -35.35
CA PRO A 253 30.36 19.30 -36.33
C PRO A 253 29.39 20.36 -36.85
N GLU A 254 29.88 21.57 -37.13
CA GLU A 254 29.05 22.69 -37.63
C GLU A 254 28.35 22.35 -38.95
N GLN A 255 28.97 21.50 -39.76
CA GLN A 255 28.41 20.98 -41.01
C GLN A 255 28.19 19.47 -40.88
N LEU A 256 26.92 19.06 -40.90
CA LEU A 256 26.54 17.66 -41.01
C LEU A 256 26.48 17.25 -42.50
N PRO A 257 26.59 15.94 -42.81
CA PRO A 257 26.53 15.45 -44.18
C PRO A 257 25.24 15.88 -44.91
N ALA A 258 25.38 16.34 -46.15
CA ALA A 258 24.25 16.88 -46.92
C ALA A 258 23.19 15.81 -47.26
N ASP A 259 23.58 14.54 -47.29
CA ASP A 259 22.75 13.37 -47.56
C ASP A 259 22.14 12.72 -46.31
N LEU A 260 22.30 13.33 -45.12
CA LEU A 260 21.79 12.83 -43.86
C LEU A 260 20.25 12.84 -43.82
N CYS A 261 19.66 11.67 -43.62
CA CYS A 261 18.23 11.45 -43.49
C CYS A 261 17.79 11.28 -42.03
N GLU A 262 18.63 10.68 -41.18
CA GLU A 262 18.30 10.36 -39.79
C GLU A 262 19.42 10.81 -38.83
N LEU A 263 19.05 11.57 -37.81
CA LEU A 263 19.93 11.98 -36.71
C LEU A 263 19.31 11.60 -35.37
N ASN A 264 19.96 10.71 -34.63
CA ASN A 264 19.55 10.34 -33.28
C ASN A 264 20.65 10.70 -32.28
N CYS A 265 20.39 11.69 -31.44
CA CYS A 265 21.23 12.15 -30.34
C CYS A 265 20.52 12.00 -28.99
N ARG A 266 19.62 11.02 -28.83
CA ARG A 266 18.87 10.81 -27.59
C ARG A 266 19.80 10.63 -26.38
N GLU A 267 19.44 11.10 -25.19
CA GLU A 267 20.18 11.00 -23.92
C GLU A 267 21.65 11.50 -23.99
N CYS A 268 21.98 12.37 -24.95
CA CYS A 268 23.28 13.05 -25.01
C CYS A 268 23.29 14.23 -24.03
N SER A 269 23.35 13.94 -22.74
CA SER A 269 23.15 14.91 -21.66
C SER A 269 24.13 16.10 -21.66
N SER A 270 25.36 15.94 -22.18
CA SER A 270 26.35 17.01 -22.33
C SER A 270 26.24 17.83 -23.63
N LEU A 271 25.35 17.46 -24.55
CA LEU A 271 25.26 18.10 -25.87
C LEU A 271 24.69 19.50 -25.74
N GLN A 272 25.50 20.53 -26.00
CA GLN A 272 25.16 21.92 -25.69
C GLN A 272 24.29 22.57 -26.78
N GLN A 273 24.54 22.20 -28.04
CA GLN A 273 23.89 22.79 -29.21
C GLN A 273 23.84 21.79 -30.38
N LEU A 274 22.78 21.90 -31.18
CA LEU A 274 22.73 21.35 -32.53
C LEU A 274 23.29 22.37 -33.54
N PRO A 275 23.76 21.95 -34.72
CA PRO A 275 24.15 22.87 -35.79
C PRO A 275 22.99 23.78 -36.20
N GLU A 276 23.25 25.08 -36.40
CA GLU A 276 22.22 26.06 -36.81
C GLU A 276 21.59 25.74 -38.17
N GLN A 277 22.33 25.04 -39.04
CA GLN A 277 21.84 24.56 -40.33
C GLN A 277 21.81 23.03 -40.32
N LEU A 278 20.61 22.46 -40.20
CA LEU A 278 20.39 21.03 -40.37
C LEU A 278 20.32 20.66 -41.88
N PRO A 279 20.75 19.45 -42.28
CA PRO A 279 20.69 19.00 -43.67
C PRO A 279 19.27 19.06 -44.25
N THR A 280 19.15 19.52 -45.49
CA THR A 280 17.84 19.73 -46.15
C THR A 280 17.09 18.43 -46.45
N GLY A 281 17.78 17.29 -46.45
CA GLY A 281 17.20 15.95 -46.63
C GLY A 281 16.82 15.22 -45.33
N LEU A 282 16.96 15.87 -44.16
CA LEU A 282 16.73 15.24 -42.86
C LEU A 282 15.24 14.95 -42.65
N THR A 283 14.86 13.68 -42.51
CA THR A 283 13.48 13.23 -42.29
C THR A 283 13.18 12.87 -40.84
N SER A 284 14.20 12.52 -40.05
CA SER A 284 14.04 12.14 -38.64
C SER A 284 15.12 12.78 -37.75
N LEU A 285 14.68 13.46 -36.69
CA LEU A 285 15.53 14.01 -35.63
C LEU A 285 15.03 13.56 -34.25
N ASP A 286 15.87 12.87 -33.48
CA ASP A 286 15.65 12.60 -32.05
C ASP A 286 16.76 13.25 -31.23
N CYS A 287 16.39 14.19 -30.36
CA CYS A 287 17.29 14.81 -29.38
C CYS A 287 16.66 14.84 -27.98
N SER A 288 15.84 13.83 -27.68
CA SER A 288 15.32 13.60 -26.33
C SER A 288 16.43 13.34 -25.31
N GLY A 289 16.28 13.67 -24.03
CA GLY A 289 17.28 13.43 -22.98
C GLY A 289 18.52 14.34 -23.02
N CYS A 290 18.65 15.25 -23.97
CA CYS A 290 19.79 16.17 -24.06
C CYS A 290 19.68 17.32 -23.05
N SER A 291 20.02 17.08 -21.78
CA SER A 291 19.83 18.05 -20.69
C SER A 291 20.61 19.38 -20.84
N ALA A 292 21.75 19.38 -21.53
CA ALA A 292 22.54 20.59 -21.78
C ALA A 292 22.11 21.36 -23.04
N LEU A 293 21.18 20.81 -23.84
CA LEU A 293 20.77 21.41 -25.09
C LEU A 293 19.92 22.64 -24.82
N LYS A 294 20.43 23.81 -25.22
CA LYS A 294 19.76 25.07 -24.90
C LYS A 294 18.58 25.36 -25.81
N ARG A 295 18.75 25.24 -27.12
CA ARG A 295 17.71 25.57 -28.10
C ARG A 295 17.76 24.61 -29.28
N LEU A 296 16.64 24.48 -29.97
CA LEU A 296 16.63 23.91 -31.32
C LEU A 296 17.02 25.00 -32.34
N PRO A 297 17.57 24.61 -33.50
CA PRO A 297 17.81 25.54 -34.61
C PRO A 297 16.53 26.27 -35.02
N ALA A 298 16.66 27.55 -35.39
CA ALA A 298 15.51 28.40 -35.70
C ALA A 298 14.69 27.92 -36.91
N LEU A 299 15.35 27.23 -37.86
CA LEU A 299 14.75 26.68 -39.07
C LEU A 299 14.94 25.16 -39.08
N LEU A 300 13.83 24.43 -39.02
CA LEU A 300 13.82 22.99 -39.25
C LEU A 300 13.72 22.68 -40.76
N PRO A 301 14.38 21.62 -41.27
CA PRO A 301 14.28 21.23 -42.68
C PRO A 301 12.84 20.97 -43.12
N ALA A 302 12.46 21.44 -44.31
CA ALA A 302 11.11 21.27 -44.85
C ALA A 302 10.73 19.80 -45.12
N THR A 303 11.70 18.89 -45.14
CA THR A 303 11.53 17.44 -45.34
C THR A 303 11.35 16.66 -44.03
N LEU A 304 11.43 17.34 -42.88
CA LEU A 304 11.40 16.69 -41.57
C LEU A 304 10.02 16.11 -41.24
N GLU A 305 9.91 14.78 -41.25
CA GLU A 305 8.66 14.07 -41.00
C GLU A 305 8.49 13.66 -39.53
N ARG A 306 9.60 13.41 -38.82
CA ARG A 306 9.60 12.98 -37.41
C ARG A 306 10.55 13.82 -36.58
N LEU A 307 10.01 14.38 -35.50
CA LEU A 307 10.77 15.12 -34.50
C LEU A 307 10.42 14.58 -33.11
N GLU A 308 11.38 13.92 -32.46
CA GLU A 308 11.28 13.51 -31.06
C GLU A 308 12.17 14.43 -30.20
N VAL A 309 11.54 15.17 -29.29
CA VAL A 309 12.22 16.11 -28.37
C VAL A 309 11.58 15.91 -27.00
N ARG A 310 12.27 15.22 -26.09
CA ARG A 310 11.82 15.05 -24.70
C ARG A 310 12.90 15.57 -23.78
N LEU A 311 12.61 16.54 -22.93
CA LEU A 311 13.63 17.17 -22.09
C LEU A 311 13.46 16.73 -20.64
N GLU A 312 14.58 16.49 -19.95
CA GLU A 312 14.58 16.13 -18.54
C GLU A 312 14.01 17.28 -17.67
N VAL A 313 13.16 16.91 -16.71
CA VAL A 313 12.38 17.84 -15.88
C VAL A 313 13.26 18.62 -14.91
N SER A 314 14.49 18.17 -14.63
CA SER A 314 15.35 18.77 -13.61
C SER A 314 16.14 19.99 -14.07
N ASN A 315 16.32 20.24 -15.37
CA ASN A 315 17.19 21.33 -15.84
C ASN A 315 16.79 22.06 -17.14
N CYS A 316 15.66 21.75 -17.80
CA CYS A 316 15.24 22.53 -18.97
C CYS A 316 14.36 23.73 -18.60
N ILE A 317 15.02 24.84 -18.29
CA ILE A 317 14.53 26.20 -18.59
C ILE A 317 14.82 26.57 -20.06
N ALA A 318 15.57 25.75 -20.79
CA ALA A 318 16.35 26.24 -21.92
C ALA A 318 15.59 26.27 -23.26
N LEU A 319 14.69 25.33 -23.54
CA LEU A 319 13.87 25.35 -24.76
C LEU A 319 12.69 26.31 -24.57
N GLU A 320 13.01 27.61 -24.56
CA GLU A 320 12.10 28.73 -24.34
C GLU A 320 11.00 28.80 -25.41
N GLN A 321 11.30 28.34 -26.64
CA GLN A 321 10.38 28.32 -27.78
C GLN A 321 10.66 27.12 -28.69
N LEU A 322 9.61 26.46 -29.19
CA LEU A 322 9.71 25.54 -30.32
C LEU A 322 9.80 26.36 -31.63
N PRO A 323 10.68 26.01 -32.58
CA PRO A 323 10.73 26.64 -33.90
C PRO A 323 9.47 26.34 -34.72
N GLU A 324 9.25 27.07 -35.81
CA GLU A 324 8.17 26.76 -36.75
C GLU A 324 8.31 25.33 -37.28
N LEU A 325 7.21 24.59 -37.19
CA LEU A 325 7.16 23.18 -37.57
C LEU A 325 6.88 23.07 -39.08
N PRO A 326 7.62 22.24 -39.84
CA PRO A 326 7.40 22.09 -41.27
C PRO A 326 6.08 21.36 -41.56
N ALA A 327 5.45 21.69 -42.70
CA ALA A 327 4.16 21.13 -43.11
C ALA A 327 4.18 19.60 -43.34
N THR A 328 5.36 19.01 -43.49
CA THR A 328 5.59 17.57 -43.69
C THR A 328 5.61 16.78 -42.38
N MET A 329 5.53 17.44 -41.22
CA MET A 329 5.68 16.79 -39.92
C MET A 329 4.50 15.84 -39.62
N LYS A 330 4.82 14.56 -39.43
CA LYS A 330 3.87 13.47 -39.15
C LYS A 330 3.84 13.08 -37.67
N VAL A 331 4.99 13.14 -36.99
CA VAL A 331 5.13 12.70 -35.59
C VAL A 331 5.92 13.75 -34.81
N LEU A 332 5.25 14.37 -33.82
CA LEU A 332 5.87 15.20 -32.79
C LEU A 332 5.62 14.55 -31.43
N ARG A 333 6.68 14.20 -30.72
CA ARG A 333 6.59 13.67 -29.35
C ARG A 333 7.41 14.54 -28.40
N CYS A 334 6.68 15.33 -27.60
CA CYS A 334 7.20 16.12 -26.49
C CYS A 334 6.58 15.61 -25.19
N GLY A 335 7.39 15.17 -24.21
CA GLY A 335 6.85 14.60 -22.95
C GLY A 335 7.91 14.23 -21.90
N ARG A 336 7.48 14.04 -20.63
CA ARG A 336 8.29 13.71 -19.43
C ARG A 336 8.41 12.17 -19.24
N GLN A 337 9.54 11.63 -18.76
CA GLN A 337 9.83 10.17 -18.61
C GLN A 337 9.38 9.54 -17.25
N PRO A 338 9.17 8.19 -17.13
CA PRO A 338 8.84 7.46 -15.88
C PRO A 338 9.84 6.36 -15.37
N TRP A 339 9.98 6.24 -14.02
CA TRP A 339 10.29 5.16 -13.03
C TRP A 339 11.50 4.16 -13.14
N ASP A 340 12.20 3.93 -12.00
CA ASP A 340 13.18 2.83 -11.74
C ASP A 340 12.47 1.55 -11.21
N ILE A 341 12.34 0.55 -12.08
CA ILE A 341 11.52 -0.66 -11.88
C ILE A 341 12.10 -1.63 -10.82
N GLY A 342 13.42 -1.71 -10.66
CA GLY A 342 14.07 -2.70 -9.78
C GLY A 342 13.96 -2.34 -8.30
N ARG A 343 14.12 -1.06 -7.98
CA ARG A 343 13.85 -0.55 -6.62
C ARG A 343 12.35 -0.48 -6.35
N PHE A 344 11.55 -0.08 -7.33
CA PHE A 344 10.08 -0.11 -7.23
C PHE A 344 9.56 -1.49 -6.78
N ALA A 345 10.05 -2.58 -7.40
CA ALA A 345 9.62 -3.93 -7.04
C ALA A 345 9.94 -4.31 -5.57
N LYS A 346 11.10 -3.91 -5.04
CA LYS A 346 11.46 -4.13 -3.62
C LYS A 346 10.58 -3.32 -2.68
N THR A 347 10.29 -2.07 -3.05
CA THR A 347 9.40 -1.21 -2.28
C THR A 347 8.00 -1.81 -2.26
N VAL A 348 7.45 -2.20 -3.41
CA VAL A 348 6.14 -2.89 -3.50
C VAL A 348 6.10 -4.15 -2.63
N ALA A 349 7.14 -5.00 -2.68
CA ALA A 349 7.22 -6.23 -1.89
C ALA A 349 7.35 -6.01 -0.36
N PHE A 350 7.87 -4.87 0.08
CA PHE A 350 7.94 -4.54 1.51
C PHE A 350 6.57 -4.17 2.08
N PHE A 351 5.74 -3.48 1.29
CA PHE A 351 4.45 -2.93 1.70
C PHE A 351 3.26 -3.84 1.41
N ASN A 352 3.38 -4.69 0.38
CA ASN A 352 2.42 -5.73 0.04
C ASN A 352 3.11 -7.07 0.30
N GLU A 353 2.60 -7.89 1.23
CA GLU A 353 3.11 -9.25 1.39
C GLU A 353 3.08 -9.99 0.05
N PRO A 354 4.08 -10.83 -0.28
CA PRO A 354 4.08 -11.56 -1.54
C PRO A 354 2.78 -12.36 -1.67
N PRO A 355 2.11 -12.33 -2.84
CA PRO A 355 0.82 -13.00 -2.98
C PRO A 355 0.97 -14.47 -2.62
N SER A 356 0.08 -14.95 -1.76
CA SER A 356 0.07 -16.36 -1.39
C SER A 356 -0.08 -17.22 -2.66
N PRO A 357 0.45 -18.46 -2.68
CA PRO A 357 0.27 -19.38 -3.81
C PRO A 357 -1.20 -19.55 -4.22
N GLN A 358 -2.14 -19.37 -3.28
CA GLN A 358 -3.58 -19.40 -3.50
C GLN A 358 -4.09 -18.16 -4.27
N GLN A 359 -3.58 -16.96 -3.97
CA GLN A 359 -3.92 -15.73 -4.72
C GLN A 359 -3.34 -15.74 -6.14
N LEU A 360 -2.15 -16.31 -6.35
CA LEU A 360 -1.57 -16.55 -7.67
C LEU A 360 -2.41 -17.52 -8.50
N LEU A 361 -2.93 -18.58 -7.88
CA LEU A 361 -3.82 -19.54 -8.52
C LEU A 361 -5.17 -18.91 -8.92
N GLN A 362 -5.70 -18.02 -8.07
CA GLN A 362 -6.97 -17.33 -8.33
C GLN A 362 -6.84 -16.28 -9.44
N ALA A 363 -5.71 -15.57 -9.53
CA ALA A 363 -5.40 -14.62 -10.60
C ALA A 363 -5.16 -15.31 -11.97
N LEU A 364 -4.59 -16.53 -11.97
CA LEU A 364 -4.45 -17.36 -13.17
C LEU A 364 -5.79 -17.93 -13.66
N LEU A 365 -6.76 -18.09 -12.76
CA LEU A 365 -8.10 -18.59 -13.06
C LEU A 365 -9.11 -17.49 -13.44
N SER A 366 -8.76 -16.21 -13.28
CA SER A 366 -9.64 -15.06 -13.57
C SER A 366 -9.30 -14.35 -14.89
N VAL A 367 -8.95 -15.09 -15.94
CA VAL A 367 -9.01 -14.58 -17.32
C VAL A 367 -10.36 -15.00 -17.91
N PRO A 368 -11.27 -14.07 -18.25
CA PRO A 368 -12.53 -14.45 -18.87
C PRO A 368 -12.29 -14.94 -20.30
N ALA A 369 -12.43 -16.25 -20.51
CA ALA A 369 -12.61 -16.87 -21.82
C ALA A 369 -14.00 -16.50 -22.38
N LYS A 370 -14.17 -15.26 -22.83
CA LYS A 370 -15.33 -14.80 -23.63
C LYS A 370 -15.02 -13.49 -24.36
N ALA A 371 -14.02 -13.56 -25.23
CA ALA A 371 -13.90 -12.69 -26.41
C ALA A 371 -13.31 -13.49 -27.58
N LEU A 372 -13.88 -14.66 -27.87
CA LEU A 372 -13.86 -15.23 -29.21
C LEU A 372 -15.08 -16.14 -29.41
N SER A 373 -15.93 -15.71 -30.36
CA SER A 373 -16.97 -16.45 -31.10
C SER A 373 -18.12 -17.13 -30.34
N GLY A 374 -19.32 -16.66 -30.67
CA GLY A 374 -20.58 -17.36 -30.45
C GLY A 374 -20.84 -18.50 -31.44
N LEU A 375 -22.09 -18.95 -31.39
CA LEU A 375 -22.71 -20.14 -32.01
C LEU A 375 -22.64 -21.40 -31.14
N MET A 376 -23.69 -21.65 -30.37
CA MET A 376 -24.59 -22.80 -30.53
C MET A 376 -25.61 -22.84 -29.37
N GLN A 377 -26.83 -22.42 -29.71
CA GLN A 377 -28.15 -22.91 -29.30
C GLN A 377 -28.38 -23.53 -27.90
N GLY A 378 -29.34 -22.94 -27.19
CA GLY A 378 -30.66 -23.56 -26.98
C GLY A 378 -30.88 -24.39 -25.71
N GLY A 379 -32.01 -24.11 -25.02
CA GLY A 379 -32.69 -25.13 -24.21
C GLY A 379 -32.97 -24.76 -22.76
N SER A 380 -34.20 -24.29 -22.53
CA SER A 380 -34.92 -24.21 -21.25
C SER A 380 -34.94 -25.53 -20.45
N SER A 381 -34.98 -25.45 -19.12
CA SER A 381 -36.12 -25.92 -18.30
C SER A 381 -35.83 -25.98 -16.80
N SER A 382 -36.89 -25.74 -16.05
CA SER A 382 -37.08 -25.78 -14.60
C SER A 382 -37.00 -27.17 -13.98
N SER A 383 -36.54 -27.28 -12.73
CA SER A 383 -37.22 -28.04 -11.67
C SER A 383 -36.58 -27.78 -10.31
N GLY A 384 -37.41 -27.55 -9.29
CA GLY A 384 -36.99 -27.45 -7.90
C GLY A 384 -37.11 -28.79 -7.17
N SER A 385 -36.31 -28.98 -6.12
CA SER A 385 -36.74 -29.65 -4.89
C SER A 385 -35.80 -29.29 -3.73
N SER A 386 -36.41 -29.24 -2.56
CA SER A 386 -35.96 -28.71 -1.27
C SER A 386 -35.11 -29.68 -0.45
N SER A 387 -34.13 -29.17 0.31
CA SER A 387 -33.83 -29.66 1.67
C SER A 387 -33.12 -28.60 2.55
N ALA A 388 -33.48 -28.63 3.83
CA ALA A 388 -33.20 -27.80 5.02
C ALA A 388 -31.83 -27.08 5.10
N GLN A 389 -31.78 -25.76 5.33
CA GLN A 389 -31.84 -25.02 6.63
C GLN A 389 -30.59 -25.16 7.54
N GLN A 390 -29.77 -24.10 7.58
CA GLN A 390 -29.23 -23.49 8.81
C GLN A 390 -28.69 -22.08 8.52
N GLY A 391 -29.21 -21.07 9.24
CA GLY A 391 -28.56 -19.79 9.52
C GLY A 391 -28.68 -18.66 8.49
N ALA A 392 -29.89 -18.16 8.19
CA ALA A 392 -30.08 -16.88 7.48
C ALA A 392 -30.63 -15.81 8.43
N ILE A 393 -29.91 -14.70 8.52
CA ILE A 393 -30.31 -13.47 9.21
C ILE A 393 -31.56 -12.91 8.53
N ILE A 394 -32.66 -12.79 9.28
CA ILE A 394 -33.89 -12.17 8.81
C ILE A 394 -33.73 -10.64 8.96
N THR A 395 -33.36 -9.96 7.88
CA THR A 395 -33.57 -8.52 7.72
C THR A 395 -35.01 -8.30 7.25
N LEU A 396 -35.93 -8.02 8.17
CA LEU A 396 -37.31 -7.65 7.81
C LEU A 396 -37.36 -6.20 7.33
N LEU A 397 -37.39 -6.00 6.01
CA LEU A 397 -38.00 -4.80 5.39
C LEU A 397 -39.51 -5.02 5.32
N PRO A 398 -40.36 -4.15 5.89
CA PRO A 398 -41.80 -4.23 5.66
C PRO A 398 -42.19 -3.49 4.38
N ALA A 399 -43.13 -4.08 3.65
CA ALA A 399 -43.87 -3.45 2.58
C ALA A 399 -44.87 -2.41 3.16
N SER A 400 -44.93 -1.27 2.48
CA SER A 400 -45.93 -0.19 2.57
C SER A 400 -46.15 0.52 3.91
N GLY A 401 -45.76 1.81 3.95
CA GLY A 401 -46.72 2.83 4.39
C GLY A 401 -46.37 3.79 5.53
N VAL A 402 -45.12 4.19 5.78
CA VAL A 402 -44.71 5.42 6.52
C VAL A 402 -43.27 5.77 6.06
N PRO A 403 -42.83 7.03 5.85
CA PRO A 403 -41.52 7.29 5.23
C PRO A 403 -40.37 7.00 6.22
N TYR A 404 -39.91 5.76 6.26
CA TYR A 404 -38.61 5.40 6.78
C TYR A 404 -37.58 5.68 5.68
N GLY A 405 -36.84 6.77 5.85
CA GLY A 405 -35.85 7.25 4.89
C GLY A 405 -34.74 6.24 4.64
N VAL A 406 -34.48 6.03 3.36
CA VAL A 406 -33.31 5.39 2.76
C VAL A 406 -32.03 5.82 3.47
N ALA A 407 -31.10 4.89 3.67
CA ALA A 407 -29.74 5.17 4.13
C ALA A 407 -29.17 6.35 3.35
N VAL A 408 -28.94 7.47 4.05
CA VAL A 408 -28.08 8.54 3.54
C VAL A 408 -26.67 7.97 3.51
N THR A 409 -26.30 7.41 2.37
CA THR A 409 -24.91 7.18 2.01
C THR A 409 -24.30 8.57 1.75
N GLY A 410 -23.72 9.16 2.80
CA GLY A 410 -23.01 10.45 2.67
C GLY A 410 -23.20 11.40 3.84
N SER A 411 -22.76 11.01 5.04
CA SER A 411 -22.24 11.84 6.13
C SER A 411 -22.11 10.95 7.36
N ALA A 412 -21.00 11.01 8.10
CA ALA A 412 -20.73 10.22 9.29
C ALA A 412 -21.95 10.23 10.25
N ALA A 413 -22.68 9.12 10.33
CA ALA A 413 -23.88 9.04 11.14
C ALA A 413 -23.49 9.14 12.62
N ASN A 414 -24.00 10.16 13.33
CA ASN A 414 -23.74 10.42 14.74
C ASN A 414 -24.76 9.65 15.61
N VAL A 415 -24.62 8.33 15.69
CA VAL A 415 -25.61 7.44 16.33
C VAL A 415 -25.39 7.37 17.85
N VAL A 416 -26.48 7.43 18.62
CA VAL A 416 -26.48 7.13 20.06
C VAL A 416 -27.09 5.75 20.28
N LEU A 417 -26.29 4.83 20.83
CA LEU A 417 -26.74 3.49 21.20
C LEU A 417 -27.36 3.52 22.58
N VAL A 418 -28.56 2.96 22.74
CA VAL A 418 -29.24 2.85 24.03
C VAL A 418 -29.47 1.38 24.37
N THR A 419 -28.91 0.93 25.49
CA THR A 419 -29.20 -0.40 26.07
C THR A 419 -30.24 -0.27 27.17
N GLY A 420 -31.05 -1.31 27.38
CA GLY A 420 -32.20 -1.21 28.28
C GLY A 420 -33.26 -0.23 27.75
N ALA A 421 -33.33 -0.04 26.43
CA ALA A 421 -34.15 0.98 25.76
C ALA A 421 -35.65 0.85 26.04
N THR A 422 -36.16 -0.34 26.35
CA THR A 422 -37.56 -0.56 26.74
C THR A 422 -37.81 -0.44 28.25
N GLY A 423 -36.75 -0.19 29.04
CA GLY A 423 -36.81 -0.02 30.49
C GLY A 423 -37.40 1.34 30.91
N GLY A 424 -37.65 1.50 32.20
CA GLY A 424 -38.32 2.70 32.74
C GLY A 424 -37.58 4.02 32.46
N VAL A 425 -36.26 4.03 32.58
CA VAL A 425 -35.39 5.18 32.24
C VAL A 425 -35.04 5.15 30.75
N GLY A 426 -34.68 3.98 30.20
CA GLY A 426 -34.23 3.84 28.82
C GLY A 426 -35.23 4.37 27.78
N LYS A 427 -36.53 4.11 27.94
CA LYS A 427 -37.55 4.61 26.99
C LYS A 427 -37.63 6.14 26.96
N ARG A 428 -37.38 6.79 28.10
CA ARG A 428 -37.37 8.25 28.26
C ARG A 428 -36.12 8.86 27.65
N VAL A 429 -34.97 8.20 27.83
CA VAL A 429 -33.73 8.56 27.12
C VAL A 429 -33.94 8.50 25.60
N VAL A 430 -34.53 7.41 25.08
CA VAL A 430 -34.84 7.28 23.64
C VAL A 430 -35.75 8.42 23.19
N GLN A 431 -36.84 8.70 23.92
CA GLN A 431 -37.77 9.78 23.61
C GLN A 431 -37.07 11.15 23.53
N GLN A 432 -36.24 11.48 24.52
CA GLN A 432 -35.54 12.76 24.56
C GLN A 432 -34.50 12.89 23.45
N LEU A 433 -33.74 11.83 23.16
CA LEU A 433 -32.78 11.84 22.05
C LEU A 433 -33.48 12.03 20.68
N LEU A 434 -34.60 11.35 20.45
CA LEU A 434 -35.41 11.51 19.23
C LEU A 434 -36.01 12.91 19.12
N ALA A 435 -36.48 13.48 20.24
CA ALA A 435 -36.97 14.86 20.29
C ALA A 435 -35.88 15.90 20.01
N GLN A 436 -34.60 15.56 20.25
CA GLN A 436 -33.44 16.38 19.86
C GLN A 436 -32.96 16.13 18.42
N GLY A 437 -33.67 15.32 17.63
CA GLY A 437 -33.30 15.02 16.25
C GLY A 437 -32.08 14.10 16.14
N ARG A 438 -31.79 13.28 17.17
CA ARG A 438 -30.67 12.32 17.15
C ARG A 438 -31.08 11.01 16.48
N VAL A 439 -30.11 10.34 15.87
CA VAL A 439 -30.25 8.94 15.43
C VAL A 439 -30.01 8.04 16.63
N VAL A 440 -31.03 7.28 17.03
CA VAL A 440 -31.02 6.40 18.20
C VAL A 440 -31.05 4.95 17.75
N ARG A 441 -30.06 4.17 18.18
CA ARG A 441 -30.05 2.72 18.01
C ARG A 441 -30.40 2.06 19.33
N ALA A 442 -31.58 1.47 19.42
CA ALA A 442 -32.06 0.77 20.60
C ALA A 442 -31.74 -0.72 20.50
N LEU A 443 -30.86 -1.20 21.39
CA LEU A 443 -30.63 -2.64 21.56
C LEU A 443 -31.72 -3.22 22.44
N VAL A 444 -32.47 -4.17 21.89
CA VAL A 444 -33.66 -4.75 22.52
C VAL A 444 -33.68 -6.26 22.34
N ARG A 445 -34.19 -7.00 23.34
CA ARG A 445 -34.37 -8.46 23.22
C ARG A 445 -35.58 -8.84 22.37
N ASP A 446 -36.62 -8.00 22.40
CA ASP A 446 -37.90 -8.21 21.71
C ASP A 446 -38.21 -6.96 20.88
N VAL A 447 -38.10 -7.11 19.57
CA VAL A 447 -38.30 -6.02 18.60
C VAL A 447 -39.76 -5.60 18.52
N ASP A 448 -40.71 -6.53 18.61
CA ASP A 448 -42.13 -6.21 18.45
C ASP A 448 -42.67 -5.48 19.67
N LYS A 449 -42.26 -5.90 20.87
CA LYS A 449 -42.49 -5.13 22.10
C LYS A 449 -41.84 -3.74 22.02
N ALA A 450 -40.63 -3.65 21.46
CA ALA A 450 -39.97 -2.35 21.29
C ALA A 450 -40.70 -1.45 20.30
N LYS A 451 -41.23 -1.97 19.19
CA LYS A 451 -42.07 -1.20 18.25
C LYS A 451 -43.32 -0.64 18.92
N GLN A 452 -43.99 -1.44 19.76
CA GLN A 452 -45.18 -0.99 20.49
C GLN A 452 -44.86 0.14 21.48
N LEU A 453 -43.71 0.06 22.16
CA LEU A 453 -43.31 1.03 23.20
C LEU A 453 -42.65 2.29 22.65
N LEU A 454 -41.87 2.17 21.58
CA LEU A 454 -40.97 3.23 21.09
C LEU A 454 -41.37 3.76 19.71
N GLY A 455 -42.12 2.98 18.92
CA GLY A 455 -42.40 3.29 17.51
C GLY A 455 -43.34 4.49 17.29
N SER A 456 -44.08 4.91 18.31
CA SER A 456 -44.98 6.07 18.28
C SER A 456 -44.37 7.34 18.91
N LEU A 457 -43.11 7.28 19.36
CA LEU A 457 -42.45 8.42 19.99
C LEU A 457 -42.25 9.56 18.97
N PRO A 458 -42.40 10.83 19.39
CA PRO A 458 -42.15 11.97 18.51
C PRO A 458 -40.68 12.03 18.09
N VAL A 459 -40.44 12.28 16.81
CA VAL A 459 -39.10 12.38 16.22
C VAL A 459 -38.95 13.75 15.58
N ALA A 460 -38.00 14.55 16.07
CA ALA A 460 -37.69 15.85 15.46
C ALA A 460 -36.92 15.67 14.14
N ALA A 461 -36.84 16.73 13.34
CA ALA A 461 -36.14 16.70 12.05
C ALA A 461 -34.68 16.21 12.23
N GLY A 462 -34.27 15.24 11.40
CA GLY A 462 -32.95 14.60 11.48
C GLY A 462 -32.86 13.40 12.43
N GLY A 463 -33.88 13.18 13.28
CA GLY A 463 -33.95 12.03 14.19
C GLY A 463 -34.38 10.75 13.48
N CYS A 464 -33.94 9.60 14.02
CA CYS A 464 -34.31 8.29 13.49
C CYS A 464 -34.21 7.24 14.61
N LEU A 465 -35.20 6.34 14.70
CA LEU A 465 -35.15 5.20 15.60
C LEU A 465 -34.78 3.93 14.83
N GLN A 466 -33.71 3.27 15.26
CA GLN A 466 -33.23 1.98 14.76
C GLN A 466 -33.40 0.93 15.86
N LEU A 467 -34.16 -0.13 15.60
CA LEU A 467 -34.33 -1.24 16.54
C LEU A 467 -33.40 -2.39 16.14
N VAL A 468 -32.57 -2.86 17.06
CA VAL A 468 -31.62 -3.95 16.83
C VAL A 468 -31.85 -5.03 17.88
N ALA A 469 -32.11 -6.26 17.41
CA ALA A 469 -32.33 -7.41 18.27
C ALA A 469 -31.00 -7.93 18.82
N ALA A 470 -30.78 -7.81 20.13
CA ALA A 470 -29.62 -8.38 20.81
C ALA A 470 -29.89 -8.56 22.30
N ASP A 471 -29.19 -9.50 22.92
CA ASP A 471 -29.16 -9.67 24.36
C ASP A 471 -27.75 -9.45 24.90
N ILE A 472 -27.57 -8.38 25.68
CA ILE A 472 -26.25 -8.04 26.20
C ILE A 472 -25.67 -9.12 27.11
N SER A 473 -26.51 -9.94 27.77
CA SER A 473 -26.04 -11.06 28.60
C SER A 473 -25.47 -12.22 27.77
N GLN A 474 -25.74 -12.23 26.45
CA GLN A 474 -25.35 -13.29 25.51
C GLN A 474 -24.41 -12.72 24.45
N ARG A 475 -23.10 -12.80 24.69
CA ARG A 475 -22.05 -12.21 23.83
C ARG A 475 -22.20 -12.55 22.35
N GLN A 476 -22.64 -13.76 22.03
CA GLN A 476 -22.85 -14.28 20.68
C GLN A 476 -23.98 -13.58 19.91
N THR A 477 -24.88 -12.89 20.61
CA THR A 477 -25.96 -12.11 19.98
C THR A 477 -25.53 -10.69 19.62
N LEU A 478 -24.35 -10.26 20.07
CA LEU A 478 -23.79 -8.93 19.78
C LEU A 478 -22.75 -9.01 18.66
N SER A 479 -23.03 -8.40 17.51
CA SER A 479 -22.05 -8.24 16.42
C SER A 479 -21.42 -6.84 16.42
N PRO A 480 -20.15 -6.70 15.96
CA PRO A 480 -19.49 -5.40 15.82
C PRO A 480 -20.30 -4.39 14.99
N ASP A 481 -20.95 -4.84 13.91
CA ASP A 481 -21.75 -4.00 13.00
C ASP A 481 -22.89 -3.26 13.72
N MET A 482 -23.38 -3.80 14.84
CA MET A 482 -24.39 -3.13 15.68
C MET A 482 -23.88 -1.82 16.28
N PHE A 483 -22.56 -1.61 16.33
CA PHE A 483 -21.91 -0.44 16.87
C PHE A 483 -21.42 0.52 15.76
N ASP A 484 -21.64 0.20 14.48
CA ASP A 484 -21.21 1.06 13.37
C ASP A 484 -21.85 2.45 13.43
N GLY A 485 -21.01 3.48 13.36
CA GLY A 485 -21.42 4.88 13.48
C GLY A 485 -21.83 5.30 14.90
N VAL A 486 -21.70 4.43 15.91
CA VAL A 486 -22.02 4.79 17.29
C VAL A 486 -20.97 5.77 17.81
N ARG A 487 -21.41 6.99 18.14
CA ARG A 487 -20.57 8.04 18.73
C ARG A 487 -20.76 8.15 20.25
N ALA A 488 -21.88 7.65 20.77
CA ALA A 488 -22.13 7.60 22.20
C ALA A 488 -23.01 6.40 22.59
N VAL A 489 -22.86 5.92 23.82
CA VAL A 489 -23.67 4.87 24.43
C VAL A 489 -24.34 5.43 25.69
N VAL A 490 -25.64 5.21 25.84
CA VAL A 490 -26.36 5.40 27.10
C VAL A 490 -26.86 4.04 27.58
N SER A 491 -26.24 3.53 28.63
CA SER A 491 -26.55 2.22 29.21
C SER A 491 -27.52 2.36 30.37
N CYS A 492 -28.78 2.02 30.11
CA CYS A 492 -29.87 1.98 31.08
C CYS A 492 -30.28 0.54 31.42
N THR A 493 -29.41 -0.43 31.15
CA THR A 493 -29.70 -1.84 31.42
C THR A 493 -29.66 -2.12 32.90
N ALA A 494 -30.64 -2.86 33.38
CA ALA A 494 -30.67 -3.41 34.72
C ALA A 494 -31.40 -4.75 34.68
N VAL A 495 -31.06 -5.65 35.60
CA VAL A 495 -31.81 -6.88 35.81
C VAL A 495 -33.25 -6.55 36.25
N LYS A 496 -34.21 -7.39 35.88
CA LYS A 496 -35.60 -7.21 36.26
C LYS A 496 -35.79 -7.65 37.72
N VAL A 497 -36.07 -6.68 38.59
CA VAL A 497 -36.54 -6.91 39.96
C VAL A 497 -38.06 -6.73 39.99
N GLN A 498 -38.78 -7.66 40.62
CA GLN A 498 -40.23 -7.55 40.81
C GLN A 498 -40.65 -8.00 42.22
N PRO A 499 -41.88 -7.67 42.66
CA PRO A 499 -42.46 -8.27 43.86
C PRO A 499 -42.71 -9.77 43.67
N LYS A 500 -42.35 -10.60 44.67
CA LYS A 500 -42.68 -12.04 44.66
C LYS A 500 -44.17 -12.33 44.46
N GLU A 501 -45.02 -11.44 44.95
CA GLU A 501 -46.48 -11.53 44.80
C GLU A 501 -47.00 -11.10 43.42
N GLY A 502 -46.13 -10.74 42.48
CA GLY A 502 -46.50 -10.14 41.20
C GLY A 502 -46.80 -8.64 41.29
N ASP A 503 -46.69 -7.98 40.13
CA ASP A 503 -46.91 -6.54 39.94
C ASP A 503 -48.37 -6.24 39.57
N THR A 504 -48.89 -5.09 40.01
CA THR A 504 -50.21 -4.59 39.58
C THR A 504 -50.09 -3.85 38.24
N VAL A 505 -51.16 -3.75 37.46
CA VAL A 505 -51.15 -3.05 36.14
C VAL A 505 -50.59 -1.63 36.25
N ASP A 506 -50.97 -0.88 37.29
CA ASP A 506 -50.50 0.49 37.53
C ASP A 506 -49.20 0.57 38.34
N ARG A 507 -48.56 -0.59 38.61
CA ARG A 507 -47.35 -0.71 39.44
C ARG A 507 -47.45 0.00 40.80
N ALA A 508 -48.65 0.09 41.38
CA ALA A 508 -48.96 0.82 42.62
C ALA A 508 -48.01 0.48 43.79
N LYS A 509 -47.47 -0.75 43.82
CA LYS A 509 -46.48 -1.23 44.81
C LYS A 509 -45.13 -0.47 44.76
N TYR A 510 -44.82 0.21 43.65
CA TYR A 510 -43.62 1.04 43.50
C TYR A 510 -43.84 2.51 43.90
N TYR A 511 -45.09 2.91 44.17
CA TYR A 511 -45.48 4.26 44.58
C TYR A 511 -45.67 4.40 46.10
N GLN A 512 -45.63 3.29 46.84
CA GLN A 512 -45.83 3.29 48.28
C GLN A 512 -44.50 3.53 48.99
N GLY A 513 -44.14 4.80 49.19
CA GLY A 513 -42.94 5.25 49.89
C GLY A 513 -42.77 4.78 51.36
N ILE A 514 -43.53 3.77 51.81
CA ILE A 514 -43.51 3.23 53.16
C ILE A 514 -43.61 1.68 53.18
N LYS A 515 -44.16 1.02 52.13
CA LYS A 515 -44.34 -0.45 52.12
C LYS A 515 -43.43 -1.09 51.08
N PHE A 516 -42.24 -1.50 51.51
CA PHE A 516 -41.35 -2.30 50.69
C PHE A 516 -41.99 -3.68 50.46
N TYR A 517 -42.13 -4.06 49.19
CA TYR A 517 -42.49 -5.41 48.82
C TYR A 517 -41.26 -6.32 48.96
N ASP A 518 -41.48 -7.62 49.18
CA ASP A 518 -40.39 -8.60 49.15
C ASP A 518 -39.96 -8.83 47.69
N PRO A 519 -38.73 -8.42 47.29
CA PRO A 519 -38.30 -8.42 45.90
C PRO A 519 -37.70 -9.77 45.49
N GLU A 520 -37.77 -10.07 44.20
CA GLU A 520 -37.07 -11.19 43.57
C GLU A 520 -36.49 -10.78 42.21
N ILE A 521 -35.42 -11.48 41.81
CA ILE A 521 -34.83 -11.39 40.47
C ILE A 521 -35.62 -12.29 39.53
N VAL A 522 -35.94 -11.78 38.34
CA VAL A 522 -36.64 -12.55 37.30
C VAL A 522 -35.91 -12.49 35.97
N GLY A 523 -35.73 -13.67 35.38
CA GLY A 523 -34.96 -13.84 34.14
C GLY A 523 -33.49 -14.11 34.47
N ASP A 524 -32.61 -13.36 33.82
CA ASP A 524 -31.16 -13.54 33.96
C ASP A 524 -30.64 -13.11 35.33
N THR A 525 -29.48 -13.65 35.71
CA THR A 525 -28.82 -13.30 36.96
C THR A 525 -28.26 -11.88 36.93
N PRO A 526 -28.08 -11.23 38.11
CA PRO A 526 -27.43 -9.92 38.15
C PRO A 526 -26.00 -9.94 37.59
N GLU A 527 -25.23 -11.00 37.81
CA GLU A 527 -23.90 -11.15 37.21
C GLU A 527 -23.96 -11.09 35.68
N ALA A 528 -24.88 -11.83 35.07
CA ALA A 528 -25.01 -11.93 33.62
C ALA A 528 -25.40 -10.59 32.98
N VAL A 529 -26.19 -9.76 33.68
CA VAL A 529 -26.71 -8.50 33.15
C VAL A 529 -25.85 -7.30 33.55
N GLU A 530 -25.64 -7.10 34.84
CA GLU A 530 -25.04 -5.89 35.41
C GLU A 530 -23.51 -5.84 35.22
N PHE A 531 -22.85 -7.01 35.23
CA PHE A 531 -21.40 -7.11 35.03
C PHE A 531 -21.05 -7.61 33.63
N ARG A 532 -21.30 -8.91 33.34
CA ARG A 532 -20.93 -9.53 32.06
C ARG A 532 -21.58 -8.82 30.87
N GLY A 533 -22.86 -8.49 31.01
CA GLY A 533 -23.62 -7.81 29.96
C GLY A 533 -23.08 -6.41 29.67
N LEU A 534 -22.78 -5.63 30.71
CA LEU A 534 -22.15 -4.32 30.55
C LEU A 534 -20.75 -4.45 29.94
N GLN A 535 -19.96 -5.41 30.42
CA GLN A 535 -18.62 -5.69 29.89
C GLN A 535 -18.66 -5.97 28.39
N ASN A 536 -19.59 -6.80 27.92
CA ASN A 536 -19.76 -7.09 26.48
C ASN A 536 -20.03 -5.82 25.66
N VAL A 537 -20.85 -4.90 26.19
CA VAL A 537 -21.16 -3.62 25.52
C VAL A 537 -19.94 -2.69 25.53
N VAL A 538 -19.22 -2.63 26.65
CA VAL A 538 -18.00 -1.82 26.81
C VAL A 538 -16.92 -2.27 25.81
N GLU A 539 -16.65 -3.57 25.71
CA GLU A 539 -15.64 -4.14 24.81
C GLU A 539 -15.90 -3.79 23.33
N LEU A 540 -17.16 -3.86 22.90
CA LEU A 540 -17.55 -3.47 21.55
C LEU A 540 -17.52 -1.94 21.36
N ALA A 541 -17.96 -1.19 22.37
CA ALA A 541 -17.95 0.27 22.33
C ALA A 541 -16.52 0.84 22.26
N GLN A 542 -15.52 0.21 22.89
CA GLN A 542 -14.11 0.63 22.81
C GLN A 542 -13.59 0.75 21.37
N GLN A 543 -14.12 -0.05 20.45
CA GLN A 543 -13.72 -0.06 19.04
C GLN A 543 -14.23 1.16 18.26
N GLN A 544 -15.29 1.82 18.74
CA GLN A 544 -16.00 2.90 18.03
C GLN A 544 -15.96 4.24 18.79
N LEU A 545 -15.83 4.17 20.12
CA LEU A 545 -15.97 5.32 21.00
C LEU A 545 -14.67 6.07 21.29
N GLY A 546 -13.52 5.60 20.81
CA GLY A 546 -12.22 6.25 21.03
C GLY A 546 -11.82 6.36 22.51
N LEU A 547 -10.62 5.89 22.82
CA LEU A 547 -10.08 5.92 24.18
C LEU A 547 -9.53 7.32 24.53
N GLU A 548 -9.61 7.73 25.81
CA GLU A 548 -9.05 9.00 26.29
C GLU A 548 -7.53 9.09 26.04
N ALA A 549 -6.81 7.99 26.23
CA ALA A 549 -5.37 7.90 25.97
C ALA A 549 -5.03 7.91 24.46
N GLY A 550 -6.03 7.74 23.60
CA GLY A 550 -5.82 7.54 22.17
C GLY A 550 -5.45 6.11 21.81
N GLN A 551 -5.82 5.67 20.62
CA GLN A 551 -5.32 4.41 20.07
C GLN A 551 -3.90 4.64 19.59
N VAL A 552 -2.94 3.88 20.11
CA VAL A 552 -1.54 3.97 19.73
C VAL A 552 -1.36 3.35 18.34
N ILE A 553 -0.74 4.10 17.44
CA ILE A 553 -0.48 3.73 16.05
C ILE A 553 1.01 3.55 15.82
N LEU A 554 1.80 4.38 16.47
CA LEU A 554 3.25 4.29 16.56
C LEU A 554 3.64 4.53 18.02
N SER A 555 4.42 3.61 18.57
CA SER A 555 5.15 3.77 19.84
C SER A 555 6.66 3.76 19.57
N ALA A 556 7.42 4.35 20.49
CA ALA A 556 8.88 4.35 20.43
C ALA A 556 9.46 2.99 20.85
N ASP A 557 9.35 1.99 19.97
CA ASP A 557 9.92 0.65 20.16
C ASP A 557 10.36 0.00 18.84
N GLU A 558 11.20 -1.04 18.94
CA GLU A 558 11.76 -1.74 17.77
C GLU A 558 10.68 -2.42 16.91
N ALA A 559 9.59 -2.91 17.52
CA ALA A 559 8.50 -3.58 16.80
C ALA A 559 7.74 -2.59 15.91
N SER A 560 7.49 -1.37 16.42
CA SER A 560 6.93 -0.27 15.67
C SER A 560 7.87 0.17 14.56
N ALA A 561 9.19 0.32 14.83
CA ALA A 561 10.17 0.70 13.81
C ALA A 561 10.15 -0.26 12.60
N ALA A 562 10.09 -1.57 12.84
CA ALA A 562 10.08 -2.59 11.78
C ALA A 562 8.84 -2.54 10.87
N ARG A 563 7.77 -1.84 11.28
CA ARG A 563 6.57 -1.63 10.45
C ARG A 563 6.71 -0.45 9.50
N TRP A 564 7.70 0.42 9.66
CA TRP A 564 7.88 1.61 8.83
C TRP A 564 9.04 1.44 7.85
N GLY A 565 8.81 1.73 6.58
CA GLY A 565 9.81 1.61 5.52
C GLY A 565 9.87 2.84 4.62
N ALA A 566 10.98 2.97 3.91
CA ALA A 566 11.26 4.09 3.02
C ALA A 566 10.39 4.06 1.74
N LEU A 567 9.97 5.23 1.30
CA LEU A 567 9.28 5.50 0.05
C LEU A 567 9.76 6.85 -0.49
N ASP A 568 10.98 6.87 -1.03
CA ASP A 568 11.68 8.10 -1.44
C ASP A 568 11.54 8.40 -2.94
N ASP A 569 12.07 9.55 -3.37
CA ASP A 569 12.03 10.02 -4.76
C ASP A 569 12.76 9.14 -5.78
N VAL A 570 13.52 8.17 -5.32
CA VAL A 570 14.21 7.16 -6.14
C VAL A 570 13.26 6.37 -7.02
N VAL A 571 12.02 6.14 -6.59
CA VAL A 571 11.01 5.49 -7.44
C VAL A 571 10.69 6.31 -8.70
N MET A 572 10.94 7.62 -8.64
CA MET A 572 10.82 8.58 -9.74
C MET A 572 12.19 8.95 -10.37
N GLY A 573 13.27 8.25 -10.00
CA GLY A 573 14.63 8.50 -10.50
C GLY A 573 15.50 9.39 -9.61
N GLY A 574 14.97 9.92 -8.50
CA GLY A 574 15.70 10.72 -7.52
C GLY A 574 16.79 9.93 -6.79
N VAL A 575 17.57 10.62 -5.94
CA VAL A 575 18.69 10.01 -5.18
C VAL A 575 18.55 10.20 -3.68
N SER A 576 17.37 10.61 -3.20
CA SER A 576 17.12 10.73 -1.77
C SER A 576 17.01 9.37 -1.11
N GLU A 577 17.34 9.30 0.18
CA GLU A 577 17.26 8.08 0.96
C GLU A 577 16.73 8.37 2.35
N SER A 578 15.88 7.50 2.87
CA SER A 578 15.37 7.62 4.23
C SER A 578 15.15 6.28 4.95
N SER A 579 14.90 6.37 6.25
CA SER A 579 14.64 5.23 7.12
C SER A 579 13.91 5.68 8.39
N MET A 580 13.27 4.73 9.07
CA MET A 580 12.76 4.89 10.43
C MET A 580 13.65 4.09 11.37
N VAL A 581 14.31 4.75 12.31
CA VAL A 581 15.31 4.12 13.20
C VAL A 581 14.87 4.23 14.65
N PHE A 582 14.90 3.13 15.40
CA PHE A 582 14.69 3.15 16.84
C PHE A 582 15.93 3.68 17.57
N SER A 583 15.72 4.66 18.44
CA SER A 583 16.74 5.20 19.35
C SER A 583 16.26 5.03 20.80
N ARG A 584 17.12 4.53 21.68
CA ARG A 584 16.80 4.25 23.09
C ARG A 584 16.83 5.50 23.98
N ASP A 585 17.57 6.52 23.54
CA ASP A 585 17.87 7.75 24.28
C ASP A 585 17.58 9.03 23.47
N GLY A 586 17.01 8.89 22.26
CA GLY A 586 16.68 10.00 21.36
C GLY A 586 15.33 10.70 21.62
N GLY A 587 14.58 10.24 22.63
CA GLY A 587 13.25 10.72 22.99
C GLY A 587 13.24 11.89 23.96
N GLU A 588 12.03 12.27 24.36
CA GLU A 588 11.82 13.28 25.40
C GLU A 588 12.39 12.78 26.73
N ASP A 589 13.01 13.68 27.50
CA ASP A 589 13.65 13.38 28.78
C ASP A 589 14.74 12.28 28.74
N GLY A 590 15.33 12.02 27.56
CA GLY A 590 16.32 10.95 27.38
C GLY A 590 15.73 9.55 27.26
N GLY A 591 14.41 9.44 27.04
CA GLY A 591 13.73 8.18 26.75
C GLY A 591 13.90 7.74 25.29
N ALA A 592 13.08 6.76 24.88
CA ALA A 592 13.15 6.21 23.51
C ALA A 592 12.36 7.06 22.49
N ALA A 593 12.78 7.02 21.21
CA ALA A 593 12.06 7.59 20.07
C ALA A 593 12.29 6.79 18.78
N LEU A 594 11.34 6.90 17.84
CA LEU A 594 11.60 6.57 16.45
C LEU A 594 12.05 7.82 15.70
N VAL A 595 13.21 7.75 15.07
CA VAL A 595 13.80 8.86 14.32
C VAL A 595 13.55 8.62 12.84
N PHE A 596 12.65 9.43 12.26
CA PHE A 596 12.57 9.53 10.81
C PHE A 596 13.82 10.28 10.32
N ARG A 597 14.71 9.55 9.65
CA ARG A 597 16.01 10.05 9.20
C ARG A 597 16.12 9.91 7.70
N GLY A 598 16.61 10.94 7.03
CA GLY A 598 16.91 10.85 5.61
C GLY A 598 17.89 11.90 5.12
N ARG A 599 18.44 11.65 3.93
CA ARG A 599 19.19 12.62 3.16
C ARG A 599 18.34 12.98 1.95
N VAL A 600 17.81 14.19 1.92
CA VAL A 600 16.98 14.66 0.81
C VAL A 600 17.85 15.43 -0.19
N SER A 601 17.79 15.04 -1.45
CA SER A 601 18.46 15.72 -2.56
C SER A 601 17.43 16.13 -3.62
N THR A 602 17.69 17.25 -4.30
CA THR A 602 16.94 17.65 -5.49
C THR A 602 17.57 17.14 -6.79
N ASP A 603 18.66 16.39 -6.70
CA ASP A 603 19.31 15.77 -7.85
C ASP A 603 18.37 14.75 -8.51
N ASN A 604 18.51 14.55 -9.81
CA ASN A 604 17.67 13.68 -10.65
C ASN A 604 16.16 13.94 -10.51
N SER A 605 15.75 15.22 -10.49
CA SER A 605 14.34 15.62 -10.27
C SER A 605 13.74 15.10 -8.95
N GLY A 606 14.61 14.75 -8.00
CA GLY A 606 14.21 14.38 -6.64
C GLY A 606 13.69 15.58 -5.84
N GLY A 607 13.68 15.40 -4.54
CA GLY A 607 13.31 16.41 -3.57
C GLY A 607 12.31 15.89 -2.55
N PHE A 608 12.23 14.58 -2.33
CA PHE A 608 11.47 14.08 -1.19
C PHE A 608 12.06 12.82 -0.56
N VAL A 609 11.90 12.77 0.76
CA VAL A 609 12.10 11.58 1.59
C VAL A 609 10.81 11.25 2.30
N SER A 610 10.51 9.97 2.45
CA SER A 610 9.29 9.55 3.15
C SER A 610 9.39 8.18 3.77
N VAL A 611 8.68 8.01 4.89
CA VAL A 611 8.47 6.72 5.53
C VAL A 611 6.98 6.43 5.61
N ARG A 612 6.58 5.21 5.25
CA ARG A 612 5.21 4.70 5.31
C ARG A 612 5.16 3.47 6.21
N CYS A 613 4.08 3.28 6.96
CA CYS A 613 3.86 2.03 7.67
C CYS A 613 3.30 0.94 6.73
N LYS A 614 3.61 -0.33 6.99
CA LYS A 614 2.96 -1.48 6.36
C LYS A 614 1.44 -1.35 6.47
N ASN A 615 0.74 -1.91 5.48
CA ASN A 615 -0.71 -1.92 5.49
C ASN A 615 -1.24 -2.65 6.75
N TYR A 616 -2.32 -2.13 7.34
CA TYR A 616 -3.01 -2.77 8.45
C TYR A 616 -3.99 -3.81 7.91
N GLU A 617 -3.93 -5.04 8.44
CA GLU A 617 -4.92 -6.08 8.22
C GLU A 617 -5.34 -6.68 9.57
N PRO A 618 -6.60 -6.50 10.01
CA PRO A 618 -7.65 -5.68 9.39
C PRO A 618 -7.30 -4.17 9.37
N LEU A 619 -8.01 -3.40 8.53
CA LEU A 619 -7.84 -1.93 8.47
C LEU A 619 -8.04 -1.31 9.86
N LEU A 620 -7.30 -0.24 10.13
CA LEU A 620 -7.29 0.42 11.43
C LEU A 620 -8.54 1.31 11.60
N PRO A 621 -9.44 1.02 12.57
CA PRO A 621 -10.66 1.81 12.76
C PRO A 621 -10.38 3.02 13.65
N LEU A 622 -10.37 4.23 13.07
CA LEU A 622 -10.14 5.48 13.80
C LEU A 622 -11.35 6.44 13.78
N ALA A 623 -12.53 6.01 13.34
CA ALA A 623 -13.75 6.83 13.37
C ALA A 623 -14.16 7.31 14.77
N GLY A 624 -13.65 6.64 15.81
CA GLY A 624 -13.73 7.09 17.20
C GLY A 624 -12.92 8.35 17.51
N TYR A 625 -12.03 8.82 16.66
CA TYR A 625 -11.13 9.94 16.94
C TYR A 625 -11.44 11.16 16.07
N GLU A 626 -10.98 12.34 16.53
CA GLU A 626 -11.06 13.59 15.75
C GLU A 626 -9.96 13.65 14.68
N GLY A 627 -8.82 13.02 14.97
CA GLY A 627 -7.64 13.06 14.13
C GLY A 627 -6.46 12.34 14.75
N LEU A 628 -5.26 12.61 14.22
CA LEU A 628 -3.99 12.09 14.71
C LEU A 628 -3.25 13.12 15.56
N ALA A 629 -2.67 12.69 16.67
CA ALA A 629 -1.73 13.47 17.47
C ALA A 629 -0.34 12.83 17.35
N LEU A 630 0.63 13.63 16.92
CA LEU A 630 2.02 13.22 16.75
C LEU A 630 2.87 13.96 17.79
N ARG A 631 3.57 13.23 18.66
CA ARG A 631 4.55 13.81 19.59
C ARG A 631 5.93 13.77 18.96
N VAL A 632 6.44 14.94 18.56
CA VAL A 632 7.68 15.06 17.77
C VAL A 632 8.64 16.08 18.35
N LYS A 633 9.94 15.91 18.10
CA LYS A 633 10.96 16.95 18.32
C LYS A 633 11.16 17.72 17.04
N GLY A 634 10.68 18.96 17.00
CA GLY A 634 10.64 19.74 15.79
C GLY A 634 12.02 20.19 15.29
N ASN A 635 12.12 20.45 13.99
CA ASN A 635 13.38 20.86 13.36
C ASN A 635 13.22 22.06 12.40
N GLY A 636 12.09 22.76 12.46
CA GLY A 636 11.83 23.94 11.64
C GLY A 636 11.39 23.63 10.21
N LEU A 637 11.19 22.36 9.87
CA LEU A 637 10.74 21.94 8.56
C LEU A 637 9.23 21.66 8.57
N ARG A 638 8.66 21.66 7.36
CA ARG A 638 7.27 21.38 7.09
C ARG A 638 7.12 20.02 6.42
N TYR A 639 6.31 19.17 7.02
CA TYR A 639 6.07 17.79 6.61
C TYR A 639 4.64 17.60 6.14
N LYS A 640 4.39 16.47 5.47
CA LYS A 640 3.06 15.97 5.15
C LYS A 640 2.80 14.67 5.89
N CYS A 641 1.63 14.58 6.51
CA CYS A 641 1.02 13.33 6.91
C CYS A 641 0.08 12.88 5.80
N ILE A 642 0.25 11.63 5.35
CA ILE A 642 -0.56 11.03 4.27
C ILE A 642 -1.22 9.77 4.83
N ILE A 643 -2.55 9.71 4.73
CA ILE A 643 -3.38 8.58 5.13
C ILE A 643 -3.93 7.92 3.86
N ARG A 644 -3.92 6.58 3.83
CA ARG A 644 -4.63 5.81 2.80
C ARG A 644 -5.67 4.92 3.47
N THR A 645 -6.83 4.80 2.83
CA THR A 645 -7.96 3.97 3.29
C THR A 645 -8.06 2.66 2.50
N ASP A 646 -7.32 2.52 1.40
CA ASP A 646 -7.20 1.30 0.62
C ASP A 646 -5.76 0.75 0.62
N THR A 647 -5.64 -0.55 0.36
CA THR A 647 -4.36 -1.26 0.34
C THR A 647 -3.64 -1.16 -1.01
N ASN A 648 -4.23 -0.49 -2.02
CA ASN A 648 -3.59 -0.39 -3.32
C ASN A 648 -2.31 0.44 -3.25
N TRP A 649 -1.38 0.11 -4.15
CA TRP A 649 -0.09 0.77 -4.23
C TRP A 649 -0.20 2.25 -4.65
N ASP A 650 -0.98 2.53 -5.69
CA ASP A 650 -1.16 3.86 -6.29
C ASP A 650 -2.61 4.37 -6.07
N GLY A 651 -3.06 4.31 -4.81
CA GLY A 651 -4.37 4.81 -4.38
C GLY A 651 -4.37 6.32 -4.03
N ILE A 652 -5.55 6.86 -3.74
CA ILE A 652 -5.71 8.25 -3.29
C ILE A 652 -5.05 8.40 -1.92
N GLY A 653 -4.19 9.41 -1.77
CA GLY A 653 -3.61 9.80 -0.49
C GLY A 653 -4.37 10.98 0.11
N TYR A 654 -4.89 10.82 1.31
CA TYR A 654 -5.45 11.92 2.09
C TYR A 654 -4.30 12.64 2.79
N CYS A 655 -4.07 13.91 2.47
CA CYS A 655 -2.89 14.63 2.92
C CYS A 655 -3.23 15.80 3.84
N ARG A 656 -2.38 16.02 4.86
CA ARG A 656 -2.35 17.23 5.68
C ARG A 656 -0.90 17.63 5.94
N SER A 657 -0.54 18.88 5.63
CA SER A 657 0.79 19.42 5.94
C SER A 657 0.82 20.02 7.35
N PHE A 658 1.97 19.93 8.01
CA PHE A 658 2.20 20.50 9.33
C PHE A 658 3.62 21.03 9.49
N ASP A 659 3.77 22.08 10.27
CA ASP A 659 5.04 22.73 10.58
C ASP A 659 5.59 22.25 11.92
N THR A 660 6.90 22.35 12.10
CA THR A 660 7.58 22.01 13.35
C THR A 660 8.43 23.17 13.85
N THR A 661 8.57 23.29 15.17
CA THR A 661 9.39 24.31 15.84
C THR A 661 10.77 23.72 16.16
N PRO A 662 11.88 24.35 15.74
CA PRO A 662 13.22 23.80 15.95
C PRO A 662 13.54 23.55 17.44
N GLY A 663 13.96 22.33 17.76
CA GLY A 663 14.51 21.96 19.06
C GLY A 663 13.50 21.62 20.15
N GLU A 664 12.20 21.89 19.92
CA GLU A 664 11.15 21.71 20.92
C GLU A 664 10.38 20.40 20.73
N TRP A 665 10.03 19.75 21.84
CA TRP A 665 9.04 18.66 21.82
C TRP A 665 7.63 19.25 21.79
N GLN A 666 6.82 18.82 20.83
CA GLN A 666 5.47 19.35 20.62
C GLN A 666 4.49 18.26 20.19
N ASP A 667 3.21 18.44 20.54
CA ASP A 667 2.11 17.67 19.97
C ASP A 667 1.58 18.39 18.72
N ILE A 668 1.63 17.71 17.58
CA ILE A 668 0.99 18.13 16.34
C ILE A 668 -0.37 17.44 16.25
N PHE A 669 -1.45 18.23 16.28
CA PHE A 669 -2.81 17.73 16.08
C PHE A 669 -3.22 17.88 14.61
N LEU A 670 -3.62 16.77 14.00
CA LEU A 670 -4.03 16.67 12.60
C LEU A 670 -5.49 16.19 12.53
N PRO A 671 -6.48 17.10 12.49
CA PRO A 671 -7.89 16.74 12.41
C PRO A 671 -8.21 16.03 11.08
N PHE A 672 -8.95 14.92 11.11
CA PHE A 672 -9.32 14.19 9.88
C PHE A 672 -10.12 15.04 8.89
N SER A 673 -10.88 16.02 9.40
CA SER A 673 -11.65 16.97 8.60
C SER A 673 -10.81 17.91 7.75
N GLU A 674 -9.52 18.08 8.08
CA GLU A 674 -8.58 18.94 7.34
C GLU A 674 -7.75 18.17 6.30
N PHE A 675 -7.86 16.83 6.27
CA PHE A 675 -7.17 16.04 5.24
C PHE A 675 -7.87 16.19 3.90
N ILE A 676 -7.08 16.52 2.88
CA ILE A 676 -7.58 16.69 1.51
C ILE A 676 -7.22 15.48 0.64
N PRO A 677 -8.11 15.03 -0.25
CA PRO A 677 -7.81 13.95 -1.17
C PRO A 677 -6.84 14.41 -2.25
N VAL A 678 -5.71 13.70 -2.37
CA VAL A 678 -4.63 14.01 -3.31
C VAL A 678 -4.28 12.76 -4.10
N PHE A 679 -4.19 12.92 -5.42
CA PHE A 679 -3.68 11.87 -6.32
C PHE A 679 -2.49 12.42 -7.09
N ARG A 680 -1.32 11.77 -6.95
CA ARG A 680 -0.06 12.16 -7.61
C ARG A 680 0.25 13.67 -7.49
N ALA A 681 0.23 14.16 -6.25
CA ALA A 681 0.47 15.56 -5.87
C ALA A 681 -0.56 16.59 -6.38
N ARG A 682 -1.69 16.16 -6.96
CA ARG A 682 -2.80 17.04 -7.33
C ARG A 682 -3.99 16.86 -6.40
N THR A 683 -4.56 17.97 -5.95
CA THR A 683 -5.76 18.00 -5.13
C THR A 683 -6.98 17.60 -5.97
N LEU A 684 -7.77 16.65 -5.46
CA LEU A 684 -9.03 16.23 -6.07
C LEU A 684 -10.17 17.09 -5.54
N ARG A 685 -10.60 18.10 -6.31
CA ARG A 685 -11.64 19.05 -5.89
C ARG A 685 -12.99 18.39 -5.59
N ASP A 686 -13.35 17.35 -6.35
CA ASP A 686 -14.57 16.57 -6.17
C ASP A 686 -14.33 15.23 -5.45
N GLY A 687 -13.18 15.09 -4.77
CA GLY A 687 -12.82 13.87 -4.07
C GLY A 687 -13.65 13.64 -2.80
N THR A 688 -13.94 12.37 -2.52
CA THR A 688 -14.60 11.97 -1.26
C THR A 688 -13.71 12.33 -0.07
N LYS A 689 -14.29 12.90 1.00
CA LYS A 689 -13.57 13.19 2.24
C LYS A 689 -12.99 11.91 2.85
N LEU A 690 -11.95 12.07 3.68
CA LEU A 690 -11.36 10.95 4.42
C LEU A 690 -12.42 10.26 5.28
N ASP A 691 -12.59 8.95 5.09
CA ASP A 691 -13.33 8.10 6.01
C ASP A 691 -12.35 7.44 7.00
N PRO A 692 -12.36 7.83 8.29
CA PRO A 692 -11.48 7.26 9.29
C PRO A 692 -11.92 5.87 9.78
N SER A 693 -13.03 5.30 9.28
CA SER A 693 -13.52 3.97 9.68
C SER A 693 -12.59 2.82 9.30
N GLY A 694 -11.75 3.00 8.28
CA GLY A 694 -10.78 2.01 7.84
C GLY A 694 -9.53 2.65 7.25
N ILE A 695 -8.48 2.79 8.05
CA ILE A 695 -7.18 3.30 7.61
C ILE A 695 -6.26 2.13 7.29
N ALA A 696 -5.80 2.07 6.03
CA ALA A 696 -4.87 1.07 5.54
C ALA A 696 -3.43 1.41 5.93
N SER A 697 -3.00 2.67 5.83
CA SER A 697 -1.64 3.06 6.18
C SER A 697 -1.49 4.56 6.43
N ILE A 698 -0.39 4.91 7.11
CA ILE A 698 0.02 6.29 7.41
C ILE A 698 1.46 6.48 6.92
N GLN A 699 1.73 7.65 6.38
CA GLN A 699 3.01 8.04 5.81
C GLN A 699 3.39 9.45 6.26
N ILE A 700 4.67 9.65 6.59
CA ILE A 700 5.26 10.95 6.91
C ILE A 700 6.27 11.28 5.80
N MET A 701 6.17 12.48 5.25
CA MET A 701 6.94 12.89 4.08
C MET A 701 7.50 14.31 4.27
N LEU A 702 8.77 14.50 3.91
CA LEU A 702 9.31 15.82 3.61
C LEU A 702 9.48 15.92 2.09
N SER A 703 8.92 16.96 1.48
CA SER A 703 8.98 17.16 0.04
C SER A 703 9.20 18.62 -0.34
N LYS A 704 9.91 18.83 -1.47
CA LYS A 704 10.15 20.14 -2.09
C LYS A 704 8.87 20.87 -2.47
N PHE A 705 7.86 20.11 -2.90
CA PHE A 705 6.57 20.65 -3.32
C PHE A 705 5.51 20.40 -2.25
N GLU A 706 4.58 21.34 -2.11
CA GLU A 706 3.29 21.19 -1.46
C GLU A 706 2.28 20.59 -2.46
N TYR A 707 0.99 20.86 -2.29
CA TYR A 707 -0.07 20.43 -3.20
C TYR A 707 -0.05 21.26 -4.47
N ASP A 708 -0.52 20.67 -5.58
CA ASP A 708 -0.76 21.37 -6.85
C ASP A 708 0.47 22.07 -7.44
N GLY A 709 1.68 21.63 -7.06
CA GLY A 709 2.94 22.14 -7.57
C GLY A 709 3.50 23.35 -6.81
N GLU A 710 2.82 23.82 -5.76
CA GLU A 710 3.32 24.88 -4.88
C GLU A 710 4.63 24.47 -4.20
N LEU A 711 5.50 25.43 -3.88
CA LEU A 711 6.75 25.13 -3.18
C LEU A 711 6.52 25.01 -1.67
N ASN A 712 7.19 24.04 -1.04
CA ASN A 712 7.26 23.96 0.40
C ASN A 712 8.18 25.08 0.94
N PRO A 713 7.65 26.07 1.69
CA PRO A 713 8.40 27.25 2.09
C PRO A 713 9.51 26.94 3.10
N ALA A 714 9.42 25.80 3.80
CA ALA A 714 10.40 25.39 4.80
C ALA A 714 11.33 24.27 4.30
N PHE A 715 11.29 23.92 3.00
CA PHE A 715 12.10 22.83 2.46
C PHE A 715 13.59 23.15 2.47
N LYS A 716 14.41 22.16 2.86
CA LYS A 716 15.87 22.22 2.83
C LYS A 716 16.44 20.88 2.37
N THR A 717 17.47 20.92 1.52
CA THR A 717 18.25 19.74 1.13
C THR A 717 19.26 19.36 2.20
N GLY A 718 19.69 18.09 2.20
CA GLY A 718 20.67 17.56 3.14
C GLY A 718 20.08 16.58 4.15
N LEU A 719 20.76 16.44 5.29
CA LEU A 719 20.35 15.53 6.36
C LEU A 719 19.16 16.08 7.13
N VAL A 720 18.18 15.22 7.38
CA VAL A 720 16.96 15.53 8.12
C VAL A 720 16.73 14.44 9.14
N GLU A 721 16.41 14.85 10.36
CA GLU A 721 16.01 13.97 11.46
C GLU A 721 14.77 14.56 12.14
N LEU A 722 13.74 13.73 12.29
CA LEU A 722 12.52 14.05 13.02
C LEU A 722 12.25 12.94 14.05
N PRO A 723 12.68 13.10 15.30
CA PRO A 723 12.31 12.21 16.40
C PRO A 723 10.81 12.23 16.67
N ILE A 724 10.20 11.06 16.82
CA ILE A 724 8.77 10.82 17.07
C ILE A 724 8.66 9.82 18.23
N THR A 725 8.00 10.20 19.32
CA THR A 725 7.76 9.29 20.46
C THR A 725 6.43 8.56 20.35
N SER A 726 5.43 9.19 19.73
CA SER A 726 4.15 8.53 19.47
C SER A 726 3.36 9.14 18.30
N ILE A 727 2.57 8.30 17.65
CA ILE A 727 1.41 8.69 16.83
C ILE A 727 0.19 8.01 17.43
N ARG A 728 -0.84 8.77 17.77
CA ARG A 728 -2.07 8.25 18.38
C ARG A 728 -3.31 8.94 17.82
N GLY A 729 -4.45 8.27 17.83
CA GLY A 729 -5.74 8.94 17.65
C GLY A 729 -6.01 9.89 18.82
N TYR A 730 -6.58 11.08 18.61
CA TYR A 730 -6.95 11.99 19.70
C TYR A 730 -8.44 12.33 19.70
N LEU A 731 -8.96 12.66 20.88
CA LEU A 731 -10.30 13.20 21.05
C LEU A 731 -10.23 14.72 21.14
N LYS A 732 -11.15 15.41 20.44
CA LYS A 732 -11.25 16.87 20.48
C LYS A 732 -11.47 17.35 21.92
N GLN A 733 -10.67 18.32 22.35
CA GLN A 733 -10.83 18.95 23.66
C GLN A 733 -11.87 20.09 23.60
N PRO A 734 -12.66 20.30 24.66
CA PRO A 734 -12.73 19.45 25.86
C PRO A 734 -13.49 18.14 25.58
N VAL A 735 -13.00 17.02 26.12
CA VAL A 735 -13.66 15.71 25.96
C VAL A 735 -14.95 15.66 26.76
N THR A 736 -16.02 15.15 26.15
CA THR A 736 -17.30 14.85 26.82
C THR A 736 -17.48 13.34 27.03
N PRO A 737 -18.35 12.90 27.96
CA PRO A 737 -18.74 11.51 28.09
C PRO A 737 -19.26 10.93 26.76
N ARG A 738 -18.70 9.80 26.37
CA ARG A 738 -19.17 8.98 25.25
C ARG A 738 -19.86 7.70 25.71
N PHE A 739 -19.70 7.34 26.98
CA PHE A 739 -20.42 6.26 27.62
C PHE A 739 -21.07 6.76 28.91
N VAL A 740 -22.39 6.89 28.92
CA VAL A 740 -23.16 7.23 30.13
C VAL A 740 -23.78 5.95 30.66
N HIS A 741 -23.53 5.61 31.93
CA HIS A 741 -24.09 4.42 32.55
C HIS A 741 -24.95 4.78 33.76
N VAL A 742 -26.19 4.28 33.77
CA VAL A 742 -27.09 4.35 34.92
C VAL A 742 -26.86 3.15 35.81
N SER A 743 -26.20 3.39 36.93
CA SER A 743 -25.95 2.43 38.00
C SER A 743 -26.97 2.63 39.14
N SER A 744 -26.55 2.53 40.40
CA SER A 744 -27.40 2.71 41.57
C SER A 744 -26.61 3.28 42.75
N ALA A 745 -27.20 4.21 43.51
CA ALA A 745 -26.64 4.58 44.80
C ALA A 745 -26.73 3.37 45.76
N GLY A 746 -25.67 3.14 46.52
CA GLY A 746 -25.52 2.04 47.46
C GLY A 746 -24.58 0.94 46.97
N VAL A 747 -24.08 0.98 45.73
CA VAL A 747 -23.26 -0.10 45.16
C VAL A 747 -21.98 -0.41 45.92
N THR A 748 -21.43 0.53 46.67
CA THR A 748 -20.21 0.35 47.47
C THR A 748 -20.50 0.14 48.96
N ARG A 749 -21.77 -0.07 49.33
CA ARG A 749 -22.22 -0.26 50.72
C ARG A 749 -22.33 -1.72 51.17
N PRO A 750 -22.67 -2.70 50.32
CA PRO A 750 -22.56 -4.11 50.68
C PRO A 750 -21.16 -4.40 51.21
N ASN A 751 -21.08 -5.00 52.40
CA ASN A 751 -19.82 -5.38 53.05
C ASN A 751 -18.85 -4.21 53.34
N ARG A 752 -19.31 -2.94 53.29
CA ARG A 752 -18.49 -1.79 53.64
C ARG A 752 -18.16 -1.81 55.14
N PRO A 753 -16.89 -1.69 55.55
CA PRO A 753 -16.55 -1.60 56.96
C PRO A 753 -17.24 -0.41 57.65
N GLY A 754 -17.80 -0.64 58.84
CA GLY A 754 -18.38 0.43 59.68
C GLY A 754 -19.80 0.88 59.32
N ILE A 755 -20.48 0.21 58.38
CA ILE A 755 -21.87 0.52 58.03
C ILE A 755 -22.86 -0.32 58.87
N ASN A 756 -23.96 0.31 59.31
CA ASN A 756 -25.08 -0.42 59.91
C ASN A 756 -26.08 -0.82 58.82
N VAL A 757 -26.04 -2.09 58.40
CA VAL A 757 -26.87 -2.63 57.32
C VAL A 757 -28.37 -2.45 57.59
N ASP A 758 -28.82 -2.54 58.85
CA ASP A 758 -30.23 -2.41 59.21
C ASP A 758 -30.80 -1.01 58.93
N GLN A 759 -29.94 0.01 58.80
CA GLN A 759 -30.32 1.40 58.47
C GLN A 759 -30.11 1.74 56.99
N GLU A 760 -29.70 0.78 56.16
CA GLU A 760 -29.50 0.98 54.73
C GLU A 760 -30.79 0.81 53.92
N PRO A 761 -30.84 1.29 52.66
CA PRO A 761 -31.95 0.98 51.76
C PRO A 761 -32.08 -0.53 51.53
N PRO A 762 -33.29 -1.05 51.25
CA PRO A 762 -33.51 -2.49 51.07
C PRO A 762 -32.65 -3.16 50.00
N ALA A 763 -32.26 -2.45 48.94
CA ALA A 763 -31.33 -2.98 47.94
C ALA A 763 -29.96 -3.35 48.53
N VAL A 764 -29.50 -2.63 49.56
CA VAL A 764 -28.25 -2.93 50.28
C VAL A 764 -28.47 -4.07 51.27
N LYS A 765 -29.57 -4.05 52.03
CA LYS A 765 -29.90 -5.10 53.02
C LYS A 765 -30.07 -6.47 52.36
N LEU A 766 -30.75 -6.49 51.22
CA LEU A 766 -31.14 -7.69 50.51
C LEU A 766 -30.18 -8.03 49.38
N ASN A 767 -28.99 -7.41 49.31
CA ASN A 767 -28.07 -7.60 48.20
C ASN A 767 -27.77 -9.09 47.92
N ASP A 768 -27.45 -9.86 48.96
CA ASP A 768 -27.13 -11.28 48.82
C ASP A 768 -28.35 -12.10 48.43
N ALA A 769 -29.52 -11.79 49.02
CA ALA A 769 -30.81 -12.41 48.64
C ALA A 769 -31.23 -12.07 47.19
N LEU A 770 -30.78 -10.93 46.67
CA LEU A 770 -30.98 -10.49 45.30
C LEU A 770 -29.84 -10.94 44.37
N GLY A 771 -29.07 -11.97 44.74
CA GLY A 771 -28.03 -12.55 43.89
C GLY A 771 -26.83 -11.62 43.67
N GLY A 772 -26.51 -10.77 44.64
CA GLY A 772 -25.38 -9.84 44.56
C GLY A 772 -25.63 -8.64 43.63
N LEU A 773 -26.88 -8.17 43.52
CA LEU A 773 -27.27 -7.11 42.59
C LEU A 773 -26.34 -5.89 42.59
N LEU A 774 -26.13 -5.29 43.77
CA LEU A 774 -25.28 -4.12 43.94
C LEU A 774 -23.79 -4.46 43.76
N THR A 775 -23.39 -5.67 44.14
CA THR A 775 -22.04 -6.19 43.92
C THR A 775 -21.70 -6.22 42.43
N TYR A 776 -22.58 -6.74 41.59
CA TYR A 776 -22.35 -6.82 40.14
C TYR A 776 -22.54 -5.49 39.43
N LYS A 777 -23.38 -4.59 39.94
CA LYS A 777 -23.40 -3.19 39.48
C LYS A 777 -22.06 -2.50 39.71
N LEU A 778 -21.44 -2.68 40.88
CA LEU A 778 -20.11 -2.14 41.16
C LEU A 778 -19.06 -2.76 40.21
N ALA A 779 -19.09 -4.07 39.99
CA ALA A 779 -18.19 -4.74 39.06
C ALA A 779 -18.36 -4.23 37.62
N GLY A 780 -19.60 -3.95 37.19
CA GLY A 780 -19.89 -3.30 35.92
C GLY A 780 -19.32 -1.87 35.83
N GLU A 781 -19.46 -1.08 36.88
CA GLU A 781 -18.81 0.24 36.95
C GLU A 781 -17.28 0.14 36.85
N ASP A 782 -16.66 -0.81 37.56
CA ASP A 782 -15.22 -1.07 37.49
C ASP A 782 -14.78 -1.42 36.07
N ALA A 783 -15.54 -2.28 35.36
CA ALA A 783 -15.28 -2.62 33.98
C ALA A 783 -15.28 -1.38 33.08
N LEU A 784 -16.30 -0.51 33.21
CA LEU A 784 -16.37 0.74 32.44
C LEU A 784 -15.22 1.70 32.80
N ARG A 785 -14.89 1.87 34.09
CA ARG A 785 -13.79 2.75 34.52
C ARG A 785 -12.43 2.28 33.99
N SER A 786 -12.21 0.96 33.96
CA SER A 786 -10.97 0.37 33.44
C SER A 786 -10.86 0.37 31.92
N SER A 787 -11.95 0.67 31.20
CA SER A 787 -11.99 0.59 29.73
C SER A 787 -11.21 1.69 29.00
N GLY A 788 -10.88 2.81 29.67
CA GLY A 788 -10.28 3.98 29.03
C GLY A 788 -11.24 4.78 28.15
N LEU A 789 -12.52 4.42 28.09
CA LEU A 789 -13.57 5.22 27.44
C LEU A 789 -13.84 6.51 28.22
N PRO A 790 -14.12 7.63 27.54
CA PRO A 790 -14.70 8.80 28.19
C PRO A 790 -16.09 8.44 28.73
N TYR A 791 -16.24 8.37 30.04
CA TYR A 791 -17.48 7.91 30.67
C TYR A 791 -18.08 8.92 31.65
N ALA A 792 -19.36 8.72 31.97
CA ALA A 792 -20.00 9.25 33.17
C ALA A 792 -20.85 8.15 33.82
N ILE A 793 -20.69 7.92 35.12
CA ILE A 793 -21.50 6.94 35.86
C ILE A 793 -22.44 7.71 36.78
N VAL A 794 -23.74 7.54 36.54
CA VAL A 794 -24.81 8.14 37.34
C VAL A 794 -25.35 7.07 38.27
N ARG A 795 -25.33 7.35 39.57
CA ARG A 795 -25.90 6.49 40.61
C ARG A 795 -27.16 7.13 41.17
N PRO A 796 -28.31 6.98 40.49
CA PRO A 796 -29.56 7.47 41.04
C PRO A 796 -29.88 6.75 42.34
N THR A 797 -30.49 7.50 43.26
CA THR A 797 -31.21 6.92 44.40
C THR A 797 -32.54 6.29 43.92
N ALA A 798 -33.47 5.95 44.81
CA ALA A 798 -34.64 5.16 44.42
C ALA A 798 -35.47 5.85 43.33
N LEU A 799 -35.70 5.15 42.22
CA LEU A 799 -36.37 5.71 41.06
C LEU A 799 -37.89 5.76 41.23
N THR A 800 -38.49 6.94 41.06
CA THR A 800 -39.94 7.18 41.09
C THR A 800 -40.50 7.49 39.69
N GLU A 801 -41.81 7.45 39.55
CA GLU A 801 -42.54 7.90 38.34
C GLU A 801 -43.13 9.30 38.55
N GLU A 802 -42.60 10.06 39.52
CA GLU A 802 -42.99 11.46 39.73
C GLU A 802 -42.55 12.32 38.52
N PRO A 803 -43.21 13.46 38.26
CA PRO A 803 -42.77 14.41 37.24
C PRO A 803 -41.32 14.89 37.46
N ALA A 804 -40.67 15.38 36.40
CA ALA A 804 -39.36 16.02 36.50
C ALA A 804 -39.39 17.34 37.28
N GLY A 805 -38.21 17.89 37.58
CA GLY A 805 -38.05 19.26 38.06
C GLY A 805 -38.08 19.42 39.57
N ALA A 806 -38.06 18.31 40.34
CA ALA A 806 -37.86 18.40 41.78
C ALA A 806 -36.47 19.01 42.09
N PRO A 807 -36.30 19.79 43.16
CA PRO A 807 -34.97 20.23 43.56
C PRO A 807 -34.08 19.02 43.86
N LEU A 808 -32.81 19.06 43.44
CA LEU A 808 -31.89 17.93 43.47
C LEU A 808 -30.65 18.22 44.33
N GLU A 809 -29.98 17.14 44.72
CA GLU A 809 -28.67 17.13 45.36
C GLU A 809 -27.79 16.12 44.60
N ILE A 810 -26.62 16.56 44.16
CA ILE A 810 -25.58 15.76 43.50
C ILE A 810 -24.40 15.66 44.45
N ASP A 811 -23.86 14.45 44.64
CA ASP A 811 -22.74 14.19 45.55
C ASP A 811 -21.87 13.03 45.03
N GLN A 812 -20.73 12.78 45.69
CA GLN A 812 -19.88 11.64 45.43
C GLN A 812 -19.54 10.86 46.71
N GLY A 813 -19.06 9.63 46.55
CA GLY A 813 -18.60 8.77 47.65
C GLY A 813 -19.64 7.79 48.16
N ASP A 814 -20.79 7.73 47.50
CA ASP A 814 -21.86 6.76 47.72
C ASP A 814 -22.39 6.75 49.15
N VAL A 815 -22.82 7.94 49.58
CA VAL A 815 -23.33 8.20 50.93
C VAL A 815 -24.78 8.66 50.95
N ILE A 816 -25.30 9.25 49.86
CA ILE A 816 -26.64 9.83 49.86
C ILE A 816 -27.73 8.77 49.72
N LYS A 817 -28.87 9.01 50.37
CA LYS A 817 -30.09 8.17 50.33
C LYS A 817 -31.26 9.09 49.96
N GLY A 818 -32.20 8.59 49.17
CA GLY A 818 -33.34 9.39 48.73
C GLY A 818 -34.09 8.75 47.58
N LYS A 819 -34.86 9.59 46.89
CA LYS A 819 -35.60 9.25 45.69
C LYS A 819 -35.29 10.23 44.56
N ILE A 820 -35.52 9.82 43.32
CA ILE A 820 -35.45 10.72 42.16
C ILE A 820 -36.37 10.23 41.04
N SER A 821 -36.93 11.17 40.27
CA SER A 821 -37.73 10.85 39.10
C SER A 821 -36.90 10.17 38.01
N ARG A 822 -37.49 9.20 37.32
CA ARG A 822 -36.92 8.63 36.09
C ARG A 822 -36.81 9.66 34.95
N GLU A 823 -37.64 10.70 34.95
CA GLU A 823 -37.57 11.78 33.97
C GLU A 823 -36.31 12.63 34.17
N ASP A 824 -36.01 13.05 35.40
CA ASP A 824 -34.79 13.81 35.72
C ASP A 824 -33.53 12.98 35.41
N VAL A 825 -33.55 11.66 35.71
CA VAL A 825 -32.41 10.77 35.39
C VAL A 825 -32.22 10.63 33.88
N ALA A 826 -33.30 10.50 33.10
CA ALA A 826 -33.22 10.44 31.65
C ALA A 826 -32.67 11.74 31.06
N ASP A 827 -33.18 12.89 31.51
CA ASP A 827 -32.74 14.21 31.08
C ASP A 827 -31.26 14.47 31.39
N LEU A 828 -30.82 14.09 32.59
CA LEU A 828 -29.42 14.09 32.96
C LEU A 828 -28.59 13.20 32.02
N CYS A 829 -29.01 11.96 31.75
CA CYS A 829 -28.23 11.04 30.90
C CYS A 829 -28.00 11.60 29.50
N VAL A 830 -29.02 12.21 28.89
CA VAL A 830 -28.90 12.85 27.57
C VAL A 830 -28.02 14.08 27.65
N SER A 831 -28.19 14.91 28.68
CA SER A 831 -27.41 16.12 28.89
C SER A 831 -25.92 15.82 29.08
N LEU A 832 -25.58 14.77 29.84
CA LEU A 832 -24.20 14.37 30.14
C LEU A 832 -23.33 14.15 28.90
N LEU A 833 -23.90 13.71 27.77
CA LEU A 833 -23.17 13.55 26.50
C LEU A 833 -22.52 14.84 25.99
N GLN A 834 -22.94 15.99 26.53
CA GLN A 834 -22.49 17.33 26.15
C GLN A 834 -21.76 18.05 27.30
N GLN A 835 -21.51 17.39 28.44
CA GLN A 835 -20.93 18.03 29.64
C GLN A 835 -19.50 17.58 29.90
N PRO A 836 -18.47 18.35 29.54
CA PRO A 836 -17.08 17.97 29.78
C PRO A 836 -16.73 17.77 31.26
N ALA A 837 -17.38 18.53 32.15
CA ALA A 837 -17.18 18.43 33.60
C ALA A 837 -17.57 17.05 34.16
N ALA A 838 -18.37 16.28 33.42
CA ALA A 838 -18.79 14.94 33.81
C ALA A 838 -17.95 13.81 33.22
N THR A 839 -16.84 14.12 32.53
CA THR A 839 -15.99 13.08 31.93
C THR A 839 -15.09 12.43 32.97
N GLY A 840 -15.19 11.11 33.11
CA GLY A 840 -14.39 10.29 34.02
C GLY A 840 -14.86 10.35 35.48
N VAL A 841 -16.08 10.83 35.75
CA VAL A 841 -16.62 10.94 37.12
C VAL A 841 -17.75 9.95 37.38
N THR A 842 -17.88 9.60 38.66
CA THR A 842 -18.96 8.79 39.22
C THR A 842 -19.62 9.60 40.30
N PHE A 843 -20.95 9.72 40.28
CA PHE A 843 -21.68 10.54 41.25
C PHE A 843 -23.06 9.98 41.53
N GLU A 844 -23.57 10.26 42.72
CA GLU A 844 -24.93 9.96 43.12
C GLU A 844 -25.84 11.17 42.95
N ILE A 845 -27.13 10.91 42.72
CA ILE A 845 -28.13 11.97 42.61
C ILE A 845 -29.45 11.59 43.30
N LYS A 846 -30.04 12.55 44.00
CA LYS A 846 -31.37 12.45 44.61
C LYS A 846 -32.14 13.76 44.48
N SER A 847 -33.45 13.68 44.69
CA SER A 847 -34.25 14.83 45.06
C SER A 847 -34.05 15.17 46.54
N THR A 848 -34.10 16.47 46.86
CA THR A 848 -34.17 16.94 48.24
C THR A 848 -35.56 16.76 48.85
N VAL A 849 -36.58 16.40 48.04
CA VAL A 849 -37.93 16.07 48.50
C VAL A 849 -37.93 14.70 49.20
N PRO A 850 -38.33 14.62 50.48
CA PRO A 850 -38.33 13.36 51.23
C PRO A 850 -39.27 12.31 50.63
N PHE A 851 -38.98 11.02 50.86
CA PHE A 851 -39.85 9.91 50.43
C PHE A 851 -41.30 10.03 50.91
N SER A 852 -41.52 10.62 52.08
CA SER A 852 -42.84 10.81 52.68
C SER A 852 -43.71 11.86 51.99
N GLN A 853 -43.15 12.64 51.06
CA GLN A 853 -43.86 13.74 50.38
C GLN A 853 -43.81 13.53 48.86
N PRO A 854 -44.95 13.46 48.14
CA PRO A 854 -44.95 13.37 46.69
C PRO A 854 -44.47 14.68 46.05
N TRP A 855 -43.77 14.58 44.91
CA TRP A 855 -43.48 15.75 44.06
C TRP A 855 -44.53 15.86 42.94
N ALA A 856 -45.21 16.99 42.87
CA ALA A 856 -46.16 17.32 41.83
C ALA A 856 -46.12 18.84 41.56
N PRO A 857 -45.43 19.30 40.50
CA PRO A 857 -45.36 20.73 40.21
C PRO A 857 -46.68 21.21 39.60
N GLU A 858 -47.12 22.42 39.98
CA GLU A 858 -48.37 23.03 39.47
C GLU A 858 -48.28 23.40 37.98
N THR A 859 -47.08 23.70 37.51
CA THR A 859 -46.76 23.98 36.11
C THR A 859 -45.64 23.06 35.62
N PRO A 860 -45.56 22.74 34.32
CA PRO A 860 -44.43 21.99 33.78
C PRO A 860 -43.12 22.68 34.15
N ALA A 861 -42.19 21.93 34.76
CA ALA A 861 -40.90 22.46 35.14
C ALA A 861 -40.13 22.97 33.90
N ALA A 862 -39.42 24.08 34.06
CA ALA A 862 -38.52 24.57 33.04
C ALA A 862 -37.39 23.55 32.77
N ALA A 863 -36.81 23.59 31.58
CA ALA A 863 -35.64 22.78 31.26
C ALA A 863 -34.51 23.08 32.25
N ARG A 864 -33.90 22.02 32.80
CA ARG A 864 -32.85 22.16 33.81
C ARG A 864 -31.53 22.52 33.17
N ASP A 865 -30.81 23.46 33.78
CA ASP A 865 -29.43 23.75 33.41
C ASP A 865 -28.48 22.75 34.09
N TRP A 866 -28.31 21.58 33.48
CA TRP A 866 -27.42 20.55 33.99
C TRP A 866 -25.95 20.98 34.04
N ALA A 867 -25.53 21.93 33.21
CA ALA A 867 -24.15 22.42 33.26
C ALA A 867 -23.90 23.18 34.56
N ALA A 868 -24.84 24.05 34.97
CA ALA A 868 -24.77 24.77 36.23
C ALA A 868 -24.85 23.84 37.45
N GLU A 869 -25.75 22.86 37.44
CA GLU A 869 -25.92 21.88 38.52
C GLU A 869 -24.64 21.04 38.73
N LEU A 870 -24.04 20.55 37.65
CA LEU A 870 -22.79 19.77 37.70
C LEU A 870 -21.60 20.63 38.13
N ALA A 871 -21.54 21.89 37.68
CA ALA A 871 -20.49 22.82 38.11
C ALA A 871 -20.60 23.12 39.61
N ALA A 872 -21.81 23.34 40.12
CA ALA A 872 -22.05 23.57 41.54
C ALA A 872 -21.68 22.37 42.41
N ALA A 873 -21.86 21.14 41.90
CA ALA A 873 -21.51 19.91 42.60
C ALA A 873 -19.98 19.70 42.74
N GLY A 874 -19.16 20.36 41.93
CA GLY A 874 -17.69 20.29 42.05
C GLY A 874 -17.10 18.88 41.90
N LEU A 875 -17.66 18.08 40.99
CA LEU A 875 -17.32 16.67 40.81
C LEU A 875 -15.84 16.45 40.49
N LYS A 876 -15.25 15.42 41.08
CA LYS A 876 -13.84 15.04 40.91
C LYS A 876 -13.70 13.63 40.35
N ARG A 877 -12.70 13.43 39.48
CA ARG A 877 -12.31 12.10 39.00
C ARG A 877 -11.80 11.22 40.15
N GLY A 878 -12.07 9.92 40.06
CA GLY A 878 -11.56 8.94 41.02
C GLY A 878 -12.24 8.93 42.38
N VAL A 879 -13.32 9.70 42.60
CA VAL A 879 -14.14 9.60 43.82
C VAL A 879 -15.28 8.61 43.57
N THR A 880 -15.23 7.44 44.21
CA THR A 880 -16.20 6.35 43.97
C THR A 880 -16.86 5.82 45.24
N GLY A 881 -16.30 6.08 46.43
CA GLY A 881 -16.78 5.54 47.69
C GLY A 881 -16.44 4.06 47.93
N ARG A 882 -15.58 3.45 47.11
CA ARG A 882 -15.20 2.03 47.27
C ARG A 882 -14.12 1.84 48.35
N THR A 883 -13.94 0.58 48.76
CA THR A 883 -12.80 0.19 49.59
C THR A 883 -11.71 -0.38 48.68
N VAL A 884 -10.54 0.25 48.62
CA VAL A 884 -9.40 -0.19 47.79
C VAL A 884 -8.26 -0.62 48.72
N ASP A 885 -7.73 -1.83 48.56
CA ASP A 885 -6.65 -2.38 49.40
C ASP A 885 -6.91 -2.22 50.91
N GLY A 886 -8.16 -2.47 51.32
CA GLY A 886 -8.64 -2.34 52.70
C GLY A 886 -8.84 -0.90 53.18
N VAL A 887 -8.77 0.11 52.30
CA VAL A 887 -8.99 1.53 52.62
C VAL A 887 -10.31 2.01 52.07
N TYR A 888 -11.21 2.42 52.96
CA TYR A 888 -12.43 3.12 52.54
C TYR A 888 -12.08 4.54 52.09
N THR A 889 -12.34 4.86 50.82
CA THR A 889 -11.93 6.15 50.22
C THR A 889 -12.96 7.26 50.39
N GLY A 890 -14.22 6.90 50.66
CA GLY A 890 -15.30 7.86 50.87
C GLY A 890 -15.40 8.91 49.77
N LYS A 891 -15.32 10.19 50.15
CA LYS A 891 -15.39 11.34 49.24
C LYS A 891 -14.03 11.78 48.68
N GLN A 892 -12.96 11.07 48.98
CA GLN A 892 -11.63 11.38 48.47
C GLN A 892 -11.36 10.62 47.17
N PRO A 893 -10.56 11.18 46.25
CA PRO A 893 -10.03 10.43 45.13
C PRO A 893 -9.23 9.23 45.63
N GLU A 894 -9.43 8.06 45.03
CA GLU A 894 -8.82 6.81 45.49
C GLU A 894 -7.29 6.88 45.57
N ALA A 895 -6.64 7.47 44.57
CA ALA A 895 -5.19 7.63 44.55
C ALA A 895 -4.67 8.51 45.71
N GLU A 896 -5.46 9.48 46.17
CA GLU A 896 -5.12 10.33 47.30
C GLU A 896 -5.26 9.57 48.62
N ALA A 897 -6.38 8.86 48.81
CA ALA A 897 -6.62 8.05 50.01
C ALA A 897 -5.55 6.95 50.18
N LEU A 898 -5.14 6.30 49.08
CA LEU A 898 -4.08 5.29 49.11
C LEU A 898 -2.71 5.89 49.41
N LYS A 899 -2.38 7.05 48.84
CA LYS A 899 -1.12 7.77 49.18
C LYS A 899 -1.08 8.18 50.64
N GLN A 900 -2.20 8.65 51.20
CA GLN A 900 -2.27 9.02 52.62
C GLN A 900 -2.05 7.80 53.53
N LYS A 901 -2.60 6.63 53.19
CA LYS A 901 -2.28 5.39 53.92
C LYS A 901 -0.80 5.00 53.77
N ALA A 902 -0.26 5.05 52.56
CA ALA A 902 1.14 4.71 52.32
C ALA A 902 2.12 5.64 53.05
N ALA A 903 1.73 6.90 53.30
CA ALA A 903 2.51 7.84 54.11
C ALA A 903 2.31 7.66 55.63
N ALA A 904 1.25 6.97 56.06
CA ALA A 904 0.93 6.70 57.46
C ALA A 904 1.44 5.33 57.95
N VAL A 905 1.82 4.44 57.03
CA VAL A 905 2.52 3.15 57.26
C VAL A 905 4.01 3.37 57.14
#